data_AF-A0AAN8FZT5-F1
#
_entry.id   AF-A0AAN8FZT5-F1
#
_cell.length_a   1.000
_cell.length_b   1.000
_cell.length_c   1.000
_cell.angle_alpha   90.00
_cell.angle_beta   90.00
_cell.angle_gamma   90.00
#
_symmetry.space_group_name_H-M   'P 1'
#
loop_
_entity.id
_entity.type
_entity.pdbx_description
1 polymer ?
#
loop_
_entity_poly.entity_id
_entity_poly.type
_entity_poly.pdbx_seq_one_letter_code
_entity_poly.pdbx_strand_id
1 'polypeptide(L)'
;MVNRLLHVILIVKQILACDYVPPSHDEVTVALTEYPQHSRTKRNAVWDWVRIETVYDPSFQHLSEEKKKVVKDLIVAARDYFETTIKVQRISSLQLQPWCKVGGGRMFKSNGTVICADDCQKRCGQAFAPLDAPYFTHCFCSPHECPTRHTNWGGKLHNVDFILFVTVLGNHCSEQMRAYANHCARDAATNRPIAGHVNICPHAFGKMRAKDISTWQVTIKHELIHAFVFSSELFQHFPGAGPSKGGDLSVIPNVVHRYTRKNWETSEGPITHDVFMVVTPKVREEARRHFNCSTLEGAEIESQGTVGTAGSHWEKRVFENEAMSAMTTQIDAFSRVTLALFEDSGWYKVNYDKAESMPWGRNLGCTFAKQSCLTWMKSNTKDPYPFCTVYVDTRCSTSRKEKVRCNMLTDSRSLPREYNYNIKNLYHDKKGRSIIGYGSVELADFCPYYRIPSDIWTDVTGTRCTHHDYNHYNNYSLEVFSPTARCFDLDGGIRVRNERGIITWFHSAACYETICKNGTLMIKTQKSKVYPCHQERQFIDVEERVYGVGTVTTRIVCPPCSELCGRDSCAPDRVRRNRTSDPTRITVQPKTQMTGKNLANNPGDEVTGIVHSIAVSLQTGHSYKLNLCMFTRLLYVALTVGQIIACGYMPPSDDEVKVAITEYPRGPRRKREPLWDWIRIETEYDPSFNLLSERKKEVLEDLITAARDYFETTVKVQRLSSLQLKPTCSITGKWFKHNGTHICKGDCEKRCGGAIASTEAHFFAHCVCENNQCATAQTNWGGRLNNADFVLFVSVIGGRCGKQVIAYASHCATDPTTNRPVAGHVNICPDAFDNMKSNEFSQWEATIKHELIHAFVFSTSLFQMFPRAKPAVSEGPITVIPNVIERFTRIDWEGSRGPISHDVYMMVTPKVRKEARRHFNCSTLEGAEIENQGGSGTAGTHWEKRVFENEAMSGIATQVYALSRLTLALFEDSGWYRVNYDKAESMLWGKNFGCNFAKQSCLTWMKSNPANPYPFCTIYEDA
;
A
#
# COMPACT_ATOMS: atom_id res chain seq x y z
N MET A 1 -35.96 -15.56 27.25
CA MET A 1 -35.98 -16.62 26.20
C MET A 1 -35.55 -15.99 24.87
N VAL A 2 -34.90 -16.77 23.99
CA VAL A 2 -34.89 -16.69 22.50
C VAL A 2 -35.01 -15.27 21.88
N ASN A 3 -33.94 -14.55 21.47
CA ASN A 3 -32.94 -14.76 20.39
C ASN A 3 -33.33 -14.06 19.04
N ARG A 4 -32.32 -13.47 18.34
CA ARG A 4 -32.30 -12.89 16.97
C ARG A 4 -32.88 -11.47 16.75
N LEU A 5 -32.48 -10.67 15.74
CA LEU A 5 -31.24 -10.33 14.95
C LEU A 5 -31.70 -9.40 13.77
N LEU A 6 -30.97 -8.55 13.01
CA LEU A 6 -29.60 -7.95 12.95
C LEU A 6 -29.65 -6.73 11.96
N HIS A 7 -28.56 -5.98 11.76
CA HIS A 7 -28.29 -4.91 10.76
C HIS A 7 -28.75 -3.49 11.16
N VAL A 8 -28.10 -2.38 10.72
CA VAL A 8 -27.15 -2.16 9.59
C VAL A 8 -25.78 -1.61 10.06
N ILE A 9 -24.73 -1.75 9.24
CA ILE A 9 -23.32 -1.42 9.53
C ILE A 9 -22.62 -0.76 8.30
N LEU A 10 -21.74 0.25 8.55
CA LEU A 10 -20.74 0.87 7.65
C LEU A 10 -21.29 1.65 6.41
N ILE A 11 -20.55 2.48 5.64
CA ILE A 11 -19.31 2.24 4.84
C ILE A 11 -18.47 3.52 4.58
N VAL A 12 -17.16 3.47 4.82
CA VAL A 12 -16.07 3.90 3.87
C VAL A 12 -14.89 2.91 4.07
N LYS A 13 -14.02 2.68 3.08
CA LYS A 13 -12.87 1.74 3.19
C LYS A 13 -11.64 2.20 2.40
N GLN A 14 -10.50 1.59 2.76
CA GLN A 14 -9.15 1.85 2.21
C GLN A 14 -9.04 1.61 0.70
N ILE A 15 -8.05 2.28 0.10
CA ILE A 15 -7.57 2.10 -1.28
C ILE A 15 -6.41 1.08 -1.25
N LEU A 16 -6.26 0.28 -2.30
CA LEU A 16 -5.21 -0.75 -2.43
C LEU A 16 -4.22 -0.33 -3.51
N ALA A 17 -2.94 -0.66 -3.34
CA ALA A 17 -1.88 -0.48 -4.33
C ALA A 17 -1.01 -1.74 -4.42
N CYS A 18 -0.31 -1.95 -5.55
CA CYS A 18 0.63 -3.06 -5.69
C CYS A 18 1.95 -2.77 -4.96
N ASP A 19 2.30 -3.63 -4.01
CA ASP A 19 3.50 -3.59 -3.15
C ASP A 19 4.74 -4.22 -3.84
N TYR A 20 4.93 -4.01 -5.15
CA TYR A 20 6.00 -4.64 -5.94
C TYR A 20 7.40 -4.08 -5.59
N VAL A 21 8.10 -4.65 -4.60
CA VAL A 21 9.47 -4.19 -4.27
C VAL A 21 10.45 -4.65 -5.36
N PRO A 22 11.16 -3.76 -6.10
CA PRO A 22 12.16 -4.17 -7.10
C PRO A 22 13.40 -4.80 -6.44
N PRO A 23 14.18 -5.64 -7.16
CA PRO A 23 15.33 -6.33 -6.58
C PRO A 23 16.51 -5.37 -6.47
N SER A 24 17.28 -5.44 -5.37
CA SER A 24 18.49 -4.62 -5.26
C SER A 24 19.58 -5.10 -6.22
N HIS A 25 20.48 -4.20 -6.63
CA HIS A 25 21.57 -4.52 -7.56
C HIS A 25 22.49 -5.66 -7.04
N ASP A 26 22.59 -5.87 -5.73
CA ASP A 26 23.37 -6.95 -5.11
C ASP A 26 22.64 -8.31 -5.05
N GLU A 27 21.35 -8.34 -5.40
CA GLU A 27 20.54 -9.57 -5.52
C GLU A 27 20.44 -10.08 -6.97
N VAL A 28 20.84 -9.26 -7.96
CA VAL A 28 20.79 -9.59 -9.39
C VAL A 28 22.16 -10.05 -9.89
N THR A 29 22.29 -11.35 -10.14
CA THR A 29 23.53 -11.97 -10.64
C THR A 29 23.67 -11.87 -12.17
N VAL A 30 24.89 -12.05 -12.69
CA VAL A 30 25.17 -12.14 -14.14
C VAL A 30 25.55 -13.57 -14.49
N ALA A 31 24.65 -14.31 -15.11
CA ALA A 31 24.84 -15.73 -15.41
C ALA A 31 25.79 -15.98 -16.58
N LEU A 32 26.35 -17.20 -16.62
CA LEU A 32 27.11 -17.70 -17.75
C LEU A 32 26.17 -18.45 -18.68
N THR A 33 26.12 -18.04 -19.94
CA THR A 33 25.29 -18.66 -20.98
C THR A 33 26.16 -19.06 -22.17
N GLU A 34 25.72 -20.10 -22.89
CA GLU A 34 26.31 -20.46 -24.17
C GLU A 34 25.28 -20.37 -25.29
N TYR A 35 25.75 -20.04 -26.49
CA TYR A 35 24.95 -19.96 -27.70
C TYR A 35 25.47 -20.99 -28.72
N PRO A 36 24.60 -21.57 -29.57
CA PRO A 36 25.02 -22.50 -30.62
C PRO A 36 26.15 -21.95 -31.49
N GLN A 37 27.15 -22.78 -31.82
CA GLN A 37 28.44 -22.34 -32.38
C GLN A 37 28.38 -21.54 -33.70
N HIS A 38 27.25 -21.56 -34.42
CA HIS A 38 27.04 -20.78 -35.64
C HIS A 38 26.43 -19.38 -35.42
N SER A 39 26.08 -19.00 -34.17
CA SER A 39 25.45 -17.71 -33.85
C SER A 39 26.39 -16.50 -33.85
N ARG A 40 27.70 -16.68 -34.13
CA ARG A 40 28.72 -15.60 -34.07
C ARG A 40 28.56 -14.47 -35.09
N THR A 41 27.61 -14.58 -36.03
CA THR A 41 27.16 -13.46 -36.86
C THR A 41 25.71 -13.09 -36.53
N LYS A 42 25.45 -11.81 -36.19
CA LYS A 42 24.14 -11.24 -35.80
C LYS A 42 22.94 -11.51 -36.72
N ARG A 43 23.11 -12.13 -37.89
CA ARG A 43 22.05 -12.37 -38.88
C ARG A 43 21.22 -13.64 -38.63
N ASN A 44 21.77 -14.67 -37.99
CA ASN A 44 21.14 -15.99 -37.87
C ASN A 44 20.88 -16.44 -36.42
N ALA A 45 20.34 -15.55 -35.57
CA ALA A 45 19.86 -15.94 -34.24
C ALA A 45 18.59 -16.81 -34.34
N VAL A 46 18.62 -18.01 -33.76
CA VAL A 46 17.46 -18.92 -33.74
C VAL A 46 16.46 -18.45 -32.69
N TRP A 47 15.32 -17.95 -33.16
CA TRP A 47 14.20 -17.46 -32.35
C TRP A 47 13.13 -18.53 -32.16
N ASP A 48 12.87 -18.93 -30.92
CA ASP A 48 11.97 -20.05 -30.61
C ASP A 48 11.31 -19.89 -29.23
N TRP A 49 10.23 -20.61 -28.97
CA TRP A 49 9.37 -20.50 -27.77
C TRP A 49 10.16 -20.69 -26.47
N VAL A 50 10.06 -19.76 -25.52
CA VAL A 50 10.83 -19.84 -24.25
C VAL A 50 10.58 -21.17 -23.52
N ARG A 51 11.63 -21.72 -22.89
CA ARG A 51 11.55 -22.92 -22.03
C ARG A 51 11.85 -22.51 -20.59
N ILE A 52 10.91 -22.77 -19.69
CA ILE A 52 10.91 -22.30 -18.30
C ILE A 52 11.03 -23.50 -17.36
N GLU A 53 12.20 -23.65 -16.73
CA GLU A 53 12.41 -24.65 -15.68
C GLU A 53 11.83 -24.15 -14.35
N THR A 54 11.12 -24.99 -13.60
CA THR A 54 10.39 -24.58 -12.38
C THR A 54 10.96 -25.24 -11.13
N VAL A 55 11.58 -24.43 -10.27
CA VAL A 55 12.28 -24.87 -9.05
C VAL A 55 11.47 -24.47 -7.83
N TYR A 56 11.15 -25.43 -6.95
CA TYR A 56 10.37 -25.18 -5.73
C TYR A 56 11.30 -25.10 -4.52
N ASP A 57 11.26 -23.98 -3.82
CA ASP A 57 12.00 -23.73 -2.58
C ASP A 57 11.50 -24.63 -1.43
N PRO A 58 12.33 -24.97 -0.42
CA PRO A 58 11.90 -25.78 0.74
C PRO A 58 10.64 -25.30 1.46
N SER A 59 10.34 -23.99 1.47
CA SER A 59 9.10 -23.41 2.02
C SER A 59 7.83 -24.03 1.41
N PHE A 60 7.87 -24.45 0.15
CA PHE A 60 6.79 -25.17 -0.52
C PHE A 60 6.41 -26.48 0.19
N GLN A 61 7.35 -27.12 0.91
CA GLN A 61 7.09 -28.41 1.57
C GLN A 61 6.19 -28.30 2.80
N HIS A 62 6.11 -27.12 3.43
CA HIS A 62 5.25 -26.86 4.59
C HIS A 62 3.75 -26.71 4.23
N LEU A 63 3.41 -26.64 2.94
CA LEU A 63 2.02 -26.66 2.48
C LEU A 63 1.38 -28.05 2.60
N SER A 64 0.06 -28.11 2.79
CA SER A 64 -0.69 -29.36 2.60
C SER A 64 -0.70 -29.75 1.11
N GLU A 65 -0.83 -31.06 0.81
CA GLU A 65 -0.78 -31.55 -0.58
C GLU A 65 -1.84 -30.92 -1.49
N GLU A 66 -3.00 -30.57 -0.95
CA GLU A 66 -4.03 -29.79 -1.65
C GLU A 66 -3.51 -28.41 -2.09
N LYS A 67 -2.88 -27.67 -1.17
CA LYS A 67 -2.29 -26.34 -1.47
C LYS A 67 -1.10 -26.47 -2.41
N LYS A 68 -0.25 -27.49 -2.24
CA LYS A 68 0.85 -27.80 -3.17
C LYS A 68 0.35 -28.05 -4.59
N LYS A 69 -0.75 -28.81 -4.74
CA LYS A 69 -1.39 -29.02 -6.04
C LYS A 69 -1.88 -27.70 -6.63
N VAL A 70 -2.64 -26.92 -5.86
CA VAL A 70 -3.17 -25.61 -6.33
C VAL A 70 -2.06 -24.67 -6.80
N VAL A 71 -0.94 -24.59 -6.06
CA VAL A 71 0.22 -23.78 -6.48
C VAL A 71 0.85 -24.32 -7.78
N LYS A 72 1.04 -25.63 -7.91
CA LYS A 72 1.55 -26.25 -9.14
C LYS A 72 0.64 -25.96 -10.34
N ASP A 73 -0.68 -26.11 -10.17
CA ASP A 73 -1.67 -25.86 -11.22
C ASP A 73 -1.66 -24.38 -11.66
N LEU A 74 -1.46 -23.42 -10.74
CA LEU A 74 -1.29 -22.00 -11.05
C LEU A 74 0.01 -21.69 -11.78
N ILE A 75 1.15 -22.23 -11.30
CA ILE A 75 2.47 -22.02 -11.90
C ILE A 75 2.53 -22.61 -13.31
N VAL A 76 1.97 -23.80 -13.53
CA VAL A 76 1.86 -24.41 -14.87
C VAL A 76 0.97 -23.55 -15.79
N ALA A 77 -0.20 -23.10 -15.33
CA ALA A 77 -1.09 -22.25 -16.14
C ALA A 77 -0.45 -20.90 -16.53
N ALA A 78 0.42 -20.34 -15.69
CA ALA A 78 1.18 -19.13 -16.01
C ALA A 78 2.36 -19.44 -16.94
N ARG A 79 3.13 -20.51 -16.68
CA ARG A 79 4.23 -20.98 -17.52
C ARG A 79 3.77 -21.21 -18.96
N ASP A 80 2.76 -22.05 -19.14
CA ASP A 80 2.26 -22.48 -20.46
C ASP A 80 1.70 -21.30 -21.27
N TYR A 81 1.22 -20.25 -20.58
CA TYR A 81 0.90 -18.97 -21.22
C TYR A 81 2.15 -18.30 -21.81
N PHE A 82 3.23 -18.12 -21.04
CA PHE A 82 4.45 -17.49 -21.55
C PHE A 82 5.18 -18.34 -22.60
N GLU A 83 5.30 -19.65 -22.41
CA GLU A 83 5.91 -20.55 -23.39
C GLU A 83 5.17 -20.54 -24.75
N THR A 84 3.88 -20.18 -24.77
CA THR A 84 3.10 -20.01 -26.03
C THR A 84 2.87 -18.56 -26.44
N THR A 85 3.42 -17.59 -25.70
CA THR A 85 3.28 -16.13 -25.95
C THR A 85 4.60 -15.47 -26.35
N ILE A 86 5.74 -15.86 -25.78
CA ILE A 86 7.04 -15.22 -26.04
C ILE A 86 8.09 -16.20 -26.58
N LYS A 87 8.85 -15.73 -27.58
CA LYS A 87 10.01 -16.41 -28.14
C LYS A 87 11.29 -15.70 -27.75
N VAL A 88 12.35 -16.45 -27.49
CA VAL A 88 13.70 -15.96 -27.13
C VAL A 88 14.71 -16.39 -28.19
N GLN A 89 15.89 -15.76 -28.18
CA GLN A 89 17.06 -16.33 -28.83
C GLN A 89 17.54 -17.52 -28.00
N ARG A 90 17.54 -18.72 -28.61
CA ARG A 90 17.90 -19.99 -27.93
C ARG A 90 19.31 -19.96 -27.35
N ILE A 91 19.43 -20.29 -26.07
CA ILE A 91 20.71 -20.64 -25.45
C ILE A 91 20.93 -22.15 -25.47
N SER A 92 22.18 -22.58 -25.64
CA SER A 92 22.58 -23.99 -25.62
C SER A 92 22.89 -24.50 -24.22
N SER A 93 23.30 -23.60 -23.31
CA SER A 93 23.41 -23.90 -21.87
C SER A 93 23.27 -22.63 -21.01
N LEU A 94 22.93 -22.83 -19.74
CA LEU A 94 22.78 -21.80 -18.70
C LEU A 94 23.43 -22.26 -17.40
N GLN A 95 24.19 -21.38 -16.75
CA GLN A 95 24.77 -21.61 -15.44
C GLN A 95 24.68 -20.33 -14.57
N LEU A 96 24.05 -20.45 -13.39
CA LEU A 96 23.86 -19.35 -12.44
C LEU A 96 25.12 -19.11 -11.59
N GLN A 97 25.23 -17.92 -11.01
CA GLN A 97 26.19 -17.63 -9.94
C GLN A 97 25.51 -17.80 -8.57
N PRO A 98 26.17 -18.45 -7.59
CA PRO A 98 25.70 -18.50 -6.22
C PRO A 98 25.81 -17.14 -5.54
N TRP A 99 25.00 -16.95 -4.50
CA TRP A 99 24.96 -15.73 -3.70
C TRP A 99 25.86 -15.85 -2.46
N CYS A 100 26.57 -14.78 -2.09
CA CYS A 100 27.45 -14.74 -0.92
C CYS A 100 26.74 -14.16 0.30
N LYS A 101 26.84 -14.84 1.45
CA LYS A 101 26.02 -14.53 2.64
C LYS A 101 26.26 -13.17 3.30
N VAL A 102 27.39 -12.52 3.02
CA VAL A 102 27.72 -11.15 3.47
C VAL A 102 28.46 -10.40 2.36
N GLY A 103 28.11 -9.13 2.15
CA GLY A 103 28.89 -8.17 1.36
C GLY A 103 28.72 -8.30 -0.16
N GLY A 104 27.70 -7.64 -0.71
CA GLY A 104 27.53 -7.49 -2.16
C GLY A 104 28.80 -6.98 -2.84
N GLY A 105 29.30 -7.72 -3.84
CA GLY A 105 30.33 -7.23 -4.75
C GLY A 105 31.82 -7.42 -4.35
N ARG A 106 32.21 -8.36 -3.46
CA ARG A 106 33.63 -8.79 -3.33
C ARG A 106 33.96 -10.10 -4.06
N MET A 107 33.55 -10.20 -5.33
CA MET A 107 33.90 -11.32 -6.20
C MET A 107 35.39 -11.29 -6.60
N PHE A 108 36.24 -12.08 -5.95
CA PHE A 108 37.53 -12.45 -6.54
C PHE A 108 37.32 -13.54 -7.61
N LYS A 109 36.96 -13.12 -8.84
CA LYS A 109 36.83 -14.03 -9.99
C LYS A 109 38.20 -14.56 -10.40
N SER A 110 38.53 -15.77 -9.96
CA SER A 110 39.66 -16.55 -10.47
C SER A 110 39.11 -17.74 -11.27
N ASN A 111 39.48 -17.84 -12.55
CA ASN A 111 39.09 -18.94 -13.47
C ASN A 111 37.59 -19.36 -13.44
N GLY A 112 36.67 -18.38 -13.32
CA GLY A 112 35.22 -18.62 -13.35
C GLY A 112 34.59 -19.05 -12.02
N THR A 113 35.40 -19.24 -10.98
CA THR A 113 34.98 -19.55 -9.61
C THR A 113 34.50 -18.29 -8.86
N VAL A 114 33.46 -18.44 -8.05
CA VAL A 114 33.04 -17.43 -7.07
C VAL A 114 33.74 -17.69 -5.74
N ILE A 115 34.30 -16.64 -5.14
CA ILE A 115 34.88 -16.69 -3.79
C ILE A 115 34.04 -15.78 -2.90
N CYS A 116 33.39 -16.36 -1.89
CA CYS A 116 32.67 -15.65 -0.85
C CYS A 116 33.55 -15.49 0.40
N ALA A 117 33.20 -14.54 1.28
CA ALA A 117 33.86 -14.42 2.59
C ALA A 117 33.39 -15.54 3.53
N ASP A 118 32.09 -15.56 3.84
CA ASP A 118 31.54 -16.40 4.91
C ASP A 118 30.86 -17.68 4.42
N ASP A 119 29.85 -17.58 3.54
CA ASP A 119 29.06 -18.72 3.08
C ASP A 119 28.55 -18.52 1.64
N CYS A 120 28.36 -19.64 0.94
CA CYS A 120 27.94 -19.73 -0.47
C CYS A 120 26.54 -20.36 -0.55
N GLN A 121 25.56 -19.66 -1.12
CA GLN A 121 24.18 -20.15 -1.21
C GLN A 121 23.71 -20.29 -2.67
N LYS A 122 23.23 -21.48 -3.04
CA LYS A 122 22.52 -21.69 -4.31
C LYS A 122 21.10 -21.13 -4.20
N ARG A 123 20.88 -19.88 -4.60
CA ARG A 123 19.57 -19.20 -4.50
C ARG A 123 19.36 -18.14 -5.59
N CYS A 124 18.11 -17.71 -5.74
CA CYS A 124 17.63 -16.69 -6.67
C CYS A 124 16.75 -15.70 -5.89
N GLY A 125 17.24 -14.47 -5.66
CA GLY A 125 16.63 -13.56 -4.70
C GLY A 125 16.60 -14.21 -3.32
N GLN A 126 15.41 -14.53 -2.82
CA GLN A 126 15.20 -15.25 -1.55
C GLN A 126 15.02 -16.77 -1.71
N ALA A 127 14.74 -17.26 -2.92
CA ALA A 127 14.38 -18.65 -3.17
C ALA A 127 15.61 -19.56 -3.28
N PHE A 128 15.72 -20.57 -2.42
CA PHE A 128 16.79 -21.56 -2.43
C PHE A 128 16.56 -22.62 -3.52
N ALA A 129 17.64 -23.00 -4.20
CA ALA A 129 17.69 -24.19 -5.03
C ALA A 129 17.90 -25.45 -4.15
N PRO A 130 17.56 -26.65 -4.66
CA PRO A 130 18.03 -27.91 -4.09
C PRO A 130 19.55 -27.90 -3.85
N LEU A 131 20.00 -28.49 -2.74
CA LEU A 131 21.42 -28.42 -2.33
C LEU A 131 22.37 -28.98 -3.40
N ASP A 132 21.90 -29.99 -4.13
CA ASP A 132 22.53 -30.75 -5.20
C ASP A 132 22.27 -30.18 -6.61
N ALA A 133 21.58 -29.05 -6.74
CA ALA A 133 21.25 -28.41 -8.02
C ALA A 133 22.53 -28.14 -8.84
N PRO A 134 22.75 -28.80 -10.00
CA PRO A 134 24.07 -28.87 -10.64
C PRO A 134 24.48 -27.58 -11.36
N TYR A 135 23.53 -26.69 -11.65
CA TYR A 135 23.65 -25.59 -12.60
C TYR A 135 24.17 -24.26 -12.01
N PHE A 136 24.90 -24.32 -10.89
CA PHE A 136 25.59 -23.17 -10.30
C PHE A 136 27.11 -23.27 -10.48
N THR A 137 27.78 -22.15 -10.80
CA THR A 137 29.24 -22.05 -10.84
C THR A 137 29.87 -22.42 -9.49
N HIS A 138 31.06 -23.04 -9.50
CA HIS A 138 31.79 -23.39 -8.27
C HIS A 138 31.95 -22.20 -7.32
N CYS A 139 31.78 -22.48 -6.03
CA CYS A 139 31.91 -21.53 -4.94
C CYS A 139 32.87 -22.06 -3.88
N PHE A 140 33.71 -21.17 -3.35
CA PHE A 140 34.55 -21.44 -2.19
C PHE A 140 34.45 -20.27 -1.21
N CYS A 141 34.63 -20.56 0.07
CA CYS A 141 34.74 -19.55 1.11
C CYS A 141 36.23 -19.36 1.46
N SER A 142 36.60 -18.20 1.99
CA SER A 142 38.00 -17.89 2.28
C SER A 142 38.09 -16.91 3.45
N PRO A 143 38.80 -17.25 4.54
CA PRO A 143 39.84 -18.29 4.64
C PRO A 143 39.39 -19.68 5.14
N HIS A 144 38.08 -19.97 5.21
CA HIS A 144 37.53 -21.20 5.82
C HIS A 144 36.64 -22.00 4.85
N GLU A 145 36.36 -23.28 5.16
CA GLU A 145 35.30 -24.04 4.45
C GLU A 145 33.94 -23.33 4.60
N CYS A 146 33.12 -23.39 3.55
CA CYS A 146 31.76 -22.82 3.61
C CYS A 146 30.90 -23.59 4.62
N PRO A 147 30.18 -22.90 5.54
CA PRO A 147 29.23 -23.52 6.46
C PRO A 147 28.16 -24.36 5.75
N THR A 148 27.62 -23.88 4.62
CA THR A 148 26.60 -24.63 3.86
C THR A 148 27.26 -25.62 2.89
N ARG A 149 27.27 -26.91 3.27
CA ARG A 149 27.83 -28.01 2.44
C ARG A 149 26.95 -28.38 1.25
N HIS A 150 26.96 -27.54 0.22
CA HIS A 150 26.40 -27.83 -1.10
C HIS A 150 27.26 -28.83 -1.89
N THR A 151 26.61 -29.86 -2.47
CA THR A 151 27.20 -30.80 -3.44
C THR A 151 27.00 -30.31 -4.88
N ASN A 152 27.47 -31.07 -5.89
CA ASN A 152 27.16 -30.87 -7.32
C ASN A 152 27.29 -29.40 -7.78
N TRP A 153 28.52 -28.96 -8.02
CA TRP A 153 28.84 -27.63 -8.56
C TRP A 153 29.42 -27.76 -9.97
N GLY A 154 29.36 -26.67 -10.76
CA GLY A 154 30.08 -26.56 -12.05
C GLY A 154 29.36 -27.15 -13.27
N GLY A 155 28.23 -27.84 -13.09
CA GLY A 155 27.35 -28.27 -14.17
C GLY A 155 26.58 -27.10 -14.80
N LYS A 156 25.85 -27.39 -15.89
CA LYS A 156 25.03 -26.42 -16.63
C LYS A 156 23.67 -27.02 -16.92
N LEU A 157 22.62 -26.20 -16.92
CA LEU A 157 21.33 -26.61 -17.48
C LEU A 157 21.37 -26.51 -19.00
N HIS A 158 20.89 -27.55 -19.68
CA HIS A 158 20.65 -27.57 -21.11
C HIS A 158 19.14 -27.60 -21.37
N ASN A 159 18.73 -27.10 -22.53
CA ASN A 159 17.32 -27.00 -22.93
C ASN A 159 16.41 -26.12 -22.04
N VAL A 160 17.00 -25.16 -21.32
CA VAL A 160 16.29 -24.16 -20.50
C VAL A 160 16.70 -22.77 -20.98
N ASP A 161 15.77 -21.82 -21.08
CA ASP A 161 16.07 -20.42 -21.43
C ASP A 161 15.68 -19.42 -20.31
N PHE A 162 14.91 -19.87 -19.31
CA PHE A 162 14.63 -19.15 -18.07
C PHE A 162 14.45 -20.14 -16.90
N ILE A 163 14.90 -19.80 -15.69
CA ILE A 163 14.61 -20.57 -14.46
C ILE A 163 13.68 -19.76 -13.57
N LEU A 164 12.49 -20.31 -13.28
CA LEU A 164 11.53 -19.75 -12.34
C LEU A 164 11.61 -20.48 -10.99
N PHE A 165 11.97 -19.76 -9.95
CA PHE A 165 11.92 -20.24 -8.57
C PHE A 165 10.56 -19.91 -7.93
N VAL A 166 10.03 -20.81 -7.10
CA VAL A 166 8.71 -20.70 -6.46
C VAL A 166 8.87 -20.81 -4.94
N THR A 167 8.40 -19.80 -4.22
CA THR A 167 8.54 -19.61 -2.76
C THR A 167 7.20 -19.43 -2.06
N VAL A 168 7.13 -19.76 -0.77
CA VAL A 168 5.94 -19.62 0.08
C VAL A 168 6.35 -19.02 1.44
N LEU A 169 6.81 -17.77 1.41
CA LEU A 169 7.41 -17.04 2.54
C LEU A 169 6.52 -15.86 2.95
N GLY A 170 6.41 -15.59 4.26
CA GLY A 170 5.60 -14.50 4.82
C GLY A 170 6.34 -13.17 5.05
N ASN A 171 7.67 -13.22 5.16
CA ASN A 171 8.58 -12.13 5.54
C ASN A 171 8.49 -10.84 4.68
N HIS A 172 7.95 -10.90 3.46
CA HIS A 172 7.74 -9.73 2.60
C HIS A 172 6.29 -9.57 2.12
N CYS A 173 5.34 -10.18 2.82
CA CYS A 173 3.92 -10.15 2.45
C CYS A 173 3.11 -9.21 3.36
N SER A 174 2.72 -8.05 2.82
CA SER A 174 1.69 -7.21 3.45
C SER A 174 0.36 -7.97 3.58
N GLU A 175 -0.55 -7.55 4.48
CA GLU A 175 -1.86 -8.19 4.64
C GLU A 175 -2.74 -8.20 3.36
N GLN A 176 -2.35 -7.47 2.31
CA GLN A 176 -3.11 -7.30 1.07
C GLN A 176 -2.45 -7.99 -0.13
N MET A 177 -1.12 -8.14 -0.11
CA MET A 177 -0.34 -8.81 -1.15
C MET A 177 -0.67 -10.30 -1.24
N ARG A 178 -0.91 -10.80 -2.46
CA ARG A 178 -1.19 -12.23 -2.71
C ARG A 178 0.05 -13.00 -3.13
N ALA A 179 0.90 -12.36 -3.91
CA ALA A 179 2.18 -12.84 -4.40
C ALA A 179 3.08 -11.62 -4.69
N TYR A 180 4.36 -11.87 -4.92
CA TYR A 180 5.29 -10.92 -5.56
C TYR A 180 6.27 -11.71 -6.45
N ALA A 181 6.84 -11.12 -7.51
CA ALA A 181 7.96 -11.75 -8.22
C ALA A 181 9.02 -10.77 -8.74
N ASN A 182 10.25 -11.25 -8.87
CA ASN A 182 11.39 -10.47 -9.35
C ASN A 182 12.39 -11.29 -10.14
N HIS A 183 13.09 -10.62 -11.07
CA HIS A 183 14.28 -11.18 -11.71
C HIS A 183 15.45 -11.24 -10.70
N CYS A 184 16.31 -12.25 -10.84
CA CYS A 184 17.48 -12.48 -9.96
C CYS A 184 18.77 -12.81 -10.72
N ALA A 185 18.67 -13.07 -12.03
CA ALA A 185 19.83 -13.27 -12.88
C ALA A 185 19.58 -12.77 -14.30
N ARG A 186 20.57 -12.10 -14.88
CA ARG A 186 20.56 -11.60 -16.26
C ARG A 186 21.69 -12.22 -17.08
N ASP A 187 21.45 -12.39 -18.38
CA ASP A 187 22.45 -12.86 -19.32
C ASP A 187 23.56 -11.81 -19.56
N ALA A 188 24.82 -12.24 -19.55
CA ALA A 188 25.99 -11.40 -19.77
C ALA A 188 26.06 -10.78 -21.19
N ALA A 189 25.46 -11.40 -22.22
CA ALA A 189 25.60 -10.95 -23.61
C ALA A 189 24.47 -9.99 -24.08
N THR A 190 23.26 -10.17 -23.56
CA THR A 190 22.04 -9.46 -23.99
C THR A 190 21.36 -8.67 -22.87
N ASN A 191 21.80 -8.82 -21.61
CA ASN A 191 21.14 -8.34 -20.39
C ASN A 191 19.73 -8.92 -20.12
N ARG A 192 19.24 -9.87 -20.95
CA ARG A 192 17.93 -10.51 -20.77
C ARG A 192 17.82 -11.19 -19.39
N PRO A 193 16.68 -11.07 -18.68
CA PRO A 193 16.38 -11.93 -17.54
C PRO A 193 16.38 -13.42 -17.91
N ILE A 194 17.19 -14.20 -17.21
CA ILE A 194 17.32 -15.66 -17.39
C ILE A 194 16.97 -16.44 -16.13
N ALA A 195 16.82 -15.79 -14.99
CA ALA A 195 16.15 -16.37 -13.84
C ALA A 195 15.43 -15.32 -13.00
N GLY A 196 14.37 -15.75 -12.34
CA GLY A 196 13.57 -14.96 -11.41
C GLY A 196 12.83 -15.86 -10.43
N HIS A 197 12.22 -15.25 -9.42
CA HIS A 197 11.47 -15.95 -8.38
C HIS A 197 10.09 -15.33 -8.22
N VAL A 198 9.09 -16.17 -7.91
CA VAL A 198 7.75 -15.77 -7.46
C VAL A 198 7.52 -16.31 -6.05
N ASN A 199 7.05 -15.45 -5.16
CA ASN A 199 6.63 -15.82 -3.81
C ASN A 199 5.10 -15.75 -3.73
N ILE A 200 4.47 -16.76 -3.13
CA ILE A 200 3.03 -16.78 -2.88
C ILE A 200 2.80 -16.63 -1.37
N CYS A 201 2.07 -15.59 -0.97
CA CYS A 201 1.97 -15.18 0.41
C CYS A 201 1.18 -16.21 1.26
N PRO A 202 1.77 -16.79 2.34
CA PRO A 202 1.14 -17.85 3.13
C PRO A 202 -0.26 -17.50 3.66
N HIS A 203 -0.45 -16.25 4.09
CA HIS A 203 -1.73 -15.77 4.61
C HIS A 203 -2.84 -15.77 3.53
N ALA A 204 -2.48 -15.65 2.25
CA ALA A 204 -3.43 -15.52 1.15
C ALA A 204 -4.14 -16.85 0.81
N PHE A 205 -3.53 -18.00 1.13
CA PHE A 205 -4.20 -19.30 1.04
C PHE A 205 -5.43 -19.40 1.97
N GLY A 206 -5.42 -18.70 3.12
CA GLY A 206 -6.58 -18.64 4.01
C GLY A 206 -7.76 -17.83 3.43
N LYS A 207 -7.51 -17.04 2.39
CA LYS A 207 -8.50 -16.19 1.70
C LYS A 207 -8.98 -16.80 0.37
N MET A 208 -8.41 -17.94 -0.06
CA MET A 208 -8.58 -18.51 -1.39
C MET A 208 -9.79 -19.46 -1.48
N ARG A 209 -10.73 -19.20 -2.39
CA ARG A 209 -11.86 -20.09 -2.70
C ARG A 209 -11.77 -20.60 -4.14
N ALA A 210 -12.44 -21.71 -4.45
CA ALA A 210 -12.42 -22.32 -5.79
C ALA A 210 -12.87 -21.36 -6.92
N LYS A 211 -13.77 -20.40 -6.62
CA LYS A 211 -14.21 -19.37 -7.57
C LYS A 211 -13.16 -18.29 -7.88
N ASP A 212 -12.11 -18.19 -7.07
CA ASP A 212 -11.09 -17.13 -7.16
C ASP A 212 -9.87 -17.55 -8.03
N ILE A 213 -9.84 -18.80 -8.55
CA ILE A 213 -8.70 -19.40 -9.28
C ILE A 213 -8.28 -18.58 -10.51
N SER A 214 -9.23 -18.04 -11.28
CA SER A 214 -8.91 -17.22 -12.46
C SER A 214 -8.21 -15.91 -12.08
N THR A 215 -8.61 -15.27 -10.98
CA THR A 215 -7.93 -14.09 -10.44
C THR A 215 -6.52 -14.43 -9.97
N TRP A 216 -6.32 -15.63 -9.40
CA TRP A 216 -4.98 -16.11 -9.06
C TRP A 216 -4.10 -16.40 -10.29
N GLN A 217 -4.65 -16.95 -11.37
CA GLN A 217 -3.93 -17.11 -12.65
C GLN A 217 -3.50 -15.76 -13.24
N VAL A 218 -4.34 -14.73 -13.13
CA VAL A 218 -3.97 -13.35 -13.47
C VAL A 218 -2.84 -12.85 -12.56
N THR A 219 -2.97 -12.97 -11.24
CA THR A 219 -1.94 -12.51 -10.29
C THR A 219 -0.58 -13.13 -10.60
N ILE A 220 -0.48 -14.45 -10.74
CA ILE A 220 0.81 -15.10 -11.03
C ILE A 220 1.38 -14.66 -12.39
N LYS A 221 0.55 -14.41 -13.41
CA LYS A 221 1.02 -13.85 -14.70
C LYS A 221 1.54 -12.40 -14.55
N HIS A 222 0.84 -11.56 -13.78
CA HIS A 222 1.25 -10.18 -13.48
C HIS A 222 2.63 -10.17 -12.83
N GLU A 223 2.81 -10.95 -11.76
CA GLU A 223 4.09 -11.07 -11.08
C GLU A 223 5.22 -11.51 -12.02
N LEU A 224 5.00 -12.56 -12.83
CA LEU A 224 6.03 -13.03 -13.76
C LEU A 224 6.42 -12.00 -14.83
N ILE A 225 5.56 -11.03 -15.16
CA ILE A 225 5.90 -9.95 -16.11
C ILE A 225 6.93 -8.98 -15.51
N HIS A 226 6.92 -8.74 -14.19
CA HIS A 226 8.01 -8.02 -13.52
C HIS A 226 9.34 -8.81 -13.56
N ALA A 227 9.27 -10.13 -13.47
CA ALA A 227 10.44 -11.02 -13.58
C ALA A 227 10.99 -11.17 -15.02
N PHE A 228 10.21 -10.84 -16.05
CA PHE A 228 10.63 -10.89 -17.45
C PHE A 228 10.99 -9.53 -18.07
N VAL A 229 10.25 -8.45 -17.79
CA VAL A 229 10.38 -7.20 -18.56
C VAL A 229 9.93 -5.92 -17.85
N PHE A 230 8.88 -5.96 -17.01
CA PHE A 230 8.25 -4.74 -16.48
C PHE A 230 8.80 -4.37 -15.10
N SER A 231 9.96 -3.73 -15.09
CA SER A 231 10.60 -3.26 -13.85
C SER A 231 11.50 -2.07 -14.16
N SER A 232 11.51 -1.07 -13.27
CA SER A 232 12.39 0.10 -13.35
C SER A 232 13.87 -0.30 -13.54
N GLU A 233 14.33 -1.34 -12.85
CA GLU A 233 15.69 -1.88 -12.94
C GLU A 233 15.98 -2.63 -14.26
N LEU A 234 14.95 -3.04 -15.02
CA LEU A 234 15.10 -3.67 -16.33
C LEU A 234 15.14 -2.64 -17.47
N PHE A 235 14.44 -1.51 -17.34
CA PHE A 235 14.35 -0.49 -18.39
C PHE A 235 15.72 0.11 -18.78
N GLN A 236 16.65 0.23 -17.83
CA GLN A 236 18.03 0.68 -18.09
C GLN A 236 18.87 -0.29 -18.94
N HIS A 237 18.35 -1.50 -19.19
CA HIS A 237 19.02 -2.55 -19.98
C HIS A 237 18.38 -2.78 -21.36
N PHE A 238 17.34 -2.02 -21.71
CA PHE A 238 16.69 -2.11 -23.02
C PHE A 238 17.59 -1.55 -24.15
N PRO A 239 17.41 -2.00 -25.40
CA PRO A 239 18.14 -1.49 -26.56
C PRO A 239 18.05 0.03 -26.71
N GLY A 240 19.20 0.70 -26.61
CA GLY A 240 19.29 2.16 -26.75
C GLY A 240 18.99 2.96 -25.47
N ALA A 241 18.80 2.30 -24.32
CA ALA A 241 18.70 2.97 -23.03
C ALA A 241 19.92 3.87 -22.77
N GLY A 242 19.67 5.13 -22.39
CA GLY A 242 20.71 6.04 -21.90
C GLY A 242 20.97 5.88 -20.40
N PRO A 243 22.03 6.51 -19.87
CA PRO A 243 22.30 6.52 -18.44
C PRO A 243 21.13 7.15 -17.68
N SER A 244 20.68 6.48 -16.62
CA SER A 244 19.59 6.92 -15.74
C SER A 244 19.89 8.29 -15.13
N LYS A 245 18.87 9.16 -15.08
CA LYS A 245 18.94 10.47 -14.45
C LYS A 245 18.11 10.47 -13.18
N GLY A 246 18.77 10.71 -12.04
CA GLY A 246 18.16 10.63 -10.71
C GLY A 246 17.05 11.65 -10.47
N GLY A 247 16.07 11.22 -9.66
CA GLY A 247 14.83 11.90 -9.29
C GLY A 247 13.90 10.86 -8.63
N ASP A 248 12.71 11.26 -8.18
CA ASP A 248 11.77 10.34 -7.53
C ASP A 248 11.27 9.21 -8.46
N LEU A 249 11.30 9.44 -9.77
CA LEU A 249 11.16 8.44 -10.83
C LEU A 249 12.33 8.55 -11.81
N SER A 250 13.02 7.44 -12.06
CA SER A 250 14.24 7.39 -12.88
C SER A 250 13.95 7.62 -14.37
N VAL A 251 14.42 8.76 -14.91
CA VAL A 251 14.29 9.06 -16.34
C VAL A 251 15.41 8.36 -17.11
N ILE A 252 15.03 7.41 -17.96
CA ILE A 252 15.93 6.53 -18.72
C ILE A 252 15.81 6.89 -20.21
N PRO A 253 16.77 7.64 -20.79
CA PRO A 253 16.66 8.15 -22.16
C PRO A 253 16.34 7.04 -23.18
N ASN A 254 15.46 7.36 -24.13
CA ASN A 254 14.88 6.46 -25.14
C ASN A 254 13.93 5.36 -24.63
N VAL A 255 13.83 5.13 -23.31
CA VAL A 255 12.95 4.11 -22.72
C VAL A 255 11.83 4.77 -21.91
N VAL A 256 12.17 5.46 -20.81
CA VAL A 256 11.23 6.20 -19.95
C VAL A 256 11.52 7.69 -20.03
N HIS A 257 10.52 8.48 -20.40
CA HIS A 257 10.64 9.93 -20.56
C HIS A 257 9.54 10.70 -19.82
N ARG A 258 9.91 11.83 -19.22
CA ARG A 258 8.97 12.74 -18.51
C ARG A 258 8.47 13.84 -19.46
N TYR A 259 7.16 14.08 -19.47
CA TYR A 259 6.51 15.09 -20.32
C TYR A 259 5.62 16.02 -19.50
N THR A 260 5.93 17.32 -19.51
CA THR A 260 5.09 18.34 -18.88
C THR A 260 3.86 18.66 -19.73
N ARG A 261 2.68 18.30 -19.24
CA ARG A 261 1.38 18.73 -19.77
C ARG A 261 1.10 20.15 -19.26
N LYS A 262 1.08 21.15 -20.15
CA LYS A 262 0.92 22.57 -19.79
C LYS A 262 -0.53 23.00 -19.51
N ASN A 263 -1.50 22.22 -19.98
CA ASN A 263 -2.92 22.54 -19.94
C ASN A 263 -3.68 21.44 -19.19
N TRP A 264 -3.19 21.03 -18.02
CA TRP A 264 -3.84 20.03 -17.19
C TRP A 264 -4.95 20.70 -16.39
N GLU A 265 -6.22 20.51 -16.76
CA GLU A 265 -7.31 21.23 -16.11
C GLU A 265 -7.64 20.67 -14.73
N THR A 266 -7.73 21.58 -13.77
CA THR A 266 -8.20 21.38 -12.40
C THR A 266 -9.39 22.30 -12.11
N SER A 267 -9.98 22.18 -10.92
CA SER A 267 -10.99 23.08 -10.37
C SER A 267 -10.56 24.55 -10.35
N GLU A 268 -9.27 24.83 -10.18
CA GLU A 268 -8.68 26.17 -10.18
C GLU A 268 -8.23 26.64 -11.58
N GLY A 269 -8.40 25.81 -12.61
CA GLY A 269 -7.96 26.08 -13.98
C GLY A 269 -6.79 25.21 -14.44
N PRO A 270 -6.16 25.54 -15.59
CA PRO A 270 -5.07 24.75 -16.15
C PRO A 270 -3.76 24.94 -15.37
N ILE A 271 -3.10 23.84 -15.04
CA ILE A 271 -1.75 23.80 -14.43
C ILE A 271 -0.75 23.07 -15.33
N THR A 272 0.54 23.18 -14.97
CA THR A 272 1.57 22.25 -15.41
C THR A 272 1.55 20.97 -14.58
N HIS A 273 1.47 19.81 -15.23
CA HIS A 273 1.52 18.49 -14.60
C HIS A 273 2.52 17.60 -15.38
N ASP A 274 3.43 16.91 -14.69
CA ASP A 274 4.46 16.06 -15.29
C ASP A 274 3.97 14.60 -15.34
N VAL A 275 3.93 14.00 -16.53
CA VAL A 275 3.60 12.57 -16.71
C VAL A 275 4.82 11.78 -17.17
N PHE A 276 4.93 10.51 -16.75
CA PHE A 276 6.02 9.62 -17.14
C PHE A 276 5.51 8.62 -18.18
N MET A 277 6.30 8.37 -19.23
CA MET A 277 5.89 7.50 -20.34
C MET A 277 7.00 6.58 -20.80
N VAL A 278 6.67 5.32 -21.08
CA VAL A 278 7.48 4.43 -21.91
C VAL A 278 7.34 4.86 -23.37
N VAL A 279 8.43 5.35 -23.97
CA VAL A 279 8.46 5.97 -25.31
C VAL A 279 9.02 5.06 -26.41
N THR A 280 9.23 3.79 -26.09
CA THR A 280 9.81 2.79 -27.00
C THR A 280 8.92 2.55 -28.24
N PRO A 281 9.51 2.15 -29.38
CA PRO A 281 8.83 2.24 -30.68
C PRO A 281 7.49 1.50 -30.78
N LYS A 282 7.43 0.23 -30.36
CA LYS A 282 6.26 -0.64 -30.48
C LYS A 282 5.21 -0.34 -29.41
N VAL A 283 5.62 -0.05 -28.17
CA VAL A 283 4.72 0.41 -27.08
C VAL A 283 3.99 1.68 -27.51
N ARG A 284 4.73 2.64 -28.08
CA ARG A 284 4.15 3.87 -28.63
C ARG A 284 3.23 3.59 -29.81
N GLU A 285 3.56 2.67 -30.71
CA GLU A 285 2.68 2.26 -31.82
C GLU A 285 1.36 1.67 -31.31
N GLU A 286 1.42 0.69 -30.41
CA GLU A 286 0.24 0.01 -29.87
C GLU A 286 -0.61 0.93 -28.98
N ALA A 287 0.00 1.84 -28.21
CA ALA A 287 -0.72 2.88 -27.47
C ALA A 287 -1.45 3.86 -28.41
N ARG A 288 -0.78 4.37 -29.45
CA ARG A 288 -1.40 5.22 -30.49
C ARG A 288 -2.57 4.51 -31.17
N ARG A 289 -2.39 3.23 -31.51
CA ARG A 289 -3.40 2.35 -32.14
C ARG A 289 -4.56 2.01 -31.20
N HIS A 290 -4.31 1.92 -29.89
CA HIS A 290 -5.33 1.66 -28.87
C HIS A 290 -6.21 2.88 -28.63
N PHE A 291 -5.62 4.02 -28.28
CA PHE A 291 -6.37 5.25 -28.01
C PHE A 291 -6.90 5.94 -29.28
N ASN A 292 -6.45 5.55 -30.48
CA ASN A 292 -6.65 6.31 -31.73
C ASN A 292 -6.13 7.77 -31.60
N CYS A 293 -4.89 7.91 -31.12
CA CYS A 293 -4.23 9.21 -30.97
C CYS A 293 -2.84 9.18 -31.62
N SER A 294 -2.72 9.67 -32.86
CA SER A 294 -1.46 9.66 -33.61
C SER A 294 -0.33 10.49 -33.00
N THR A 295 -0.66 11.46 -32.14
CA THR A 295 0.30 12.38 -31.49
C THR A 295 0.68 11.98 -30.06
N LEU A 296 0.27 10.80 -29.59
CA LEU A 296 0.67 10.29 -28.27
C LEU A 296 2.18 9.95 -28.26
N GLU A 297 2.87 10.28 -27.17
CA GLU A 297 4.33 10.16 -27.08
C GLU A 297 4.82 8.75 -26.69
N GLY A 298 3.98 7.96 -26.01
CA GLY A 298 4.30 6.65 -25.46
C GLY A 298 3.10 6.01 -24.76
N ALA A 299 3.34 5.04 -23.88
CA ALA A 299 2.36 4.58 -22.90
C ALA A 299 2.71 5.15 -21.51
N GLU A 300 1.71 5.67 -20.80
CA GLU A 300 1.85 6.32 -19.50
C GLU A 300 2.06 5.28 -18.37
N ILE A 301 3.05 5.51 -17.52
CA ILE A 301 3.37 4.65 -16.37
C ILE A 301 2.92 5.30 -15.07
N GLU A 302 2.53 4.45 -14.13
CA GLU A 302 2.04 4.84 -12.80
C GLU A 302 3.01 5.80 -12.11
N SER A 303 2.46 6.88 -11.54
CA SER A 303 3.22 7.95 -10.90
C SER A 303 2.95 8.08 -9.39
N GLN A 304 1.97 7.33 -8.87
CA GLN A 304 1.49 7.38 -7.50
C GLN A 304 1.71 6.06 -6.75
N GLY A 305 1.32 6.04 -5.46
CA GLY A 305 1.51 4.88 -4.58
C GLY A 305 2.91 4.81 -3.96
N THR A 306 3.41 3.60 -3.72
CA THR A 306 4.70 3.35 -3.07
C THR A 306 5.86 3.26 -4.08
N VAL A 307 7.09 3.09 -3.57
CA VAL A 307 8.30 2.82 -4.37
C VAL A 307 8.14 1.60 -5.28
N GLY A 308 7.27 0.64 -4.93
CA GLY A 308 6.95 -0.49 -5.78
C GLY A 308 5.79 -0.27 -6.75
N THR A 309 4.92 0.68 -6.44
CA THR A 309 3.75 1.01 -7.24
C THR A 309 4.14 1.88 -8.43
N ALA A 310 4.83 3.00 -8.16
CA ALA A 310 5.24 3.97 -9.17
C ALA A 310 6.34 3.41 -10.10
N GLY A 311 6.30 3.78 -11.38
CA GLY A 311 7.32 3.46 -12.38
C GLY A 311 7.38 2.00 -12.85
N SER A 312 6.74 1.06 -12.15
CA SER A 312 6.73 -0.38 -12.48
C SER A 312 5.35 -0.91 -12.86
N HIS A 313 4.38 -0.03 -13.13
CA HIS A 313 3.04 -0.35 -13.61
C HIS A 313 2.58 0.62 -14.70
N TRP A 314 1.51 0.27 -15.44
CA TRP A 314 0.80 1.20 -16.31
C TRP A 314 -0.13 2.14 -15.51
N GLU A 315 -0.20 3.40 -15.93
CA GLU A 315 -1.03 4.46 -15.35
C GLU A 315 -2.53 4.10 -15.35
N LYS A 316 -3.12 3.91 -14.17
CA LYS A 316 -4.46 3.31 -14.05
C LYS A 316 -5.57 4.24 -14.56
N ARG A 317 -5.41 5.58 -14.59
CA ARG A 317 -6.36 6.49 -15.25
C ARG A 317 -6.59 6.13 -16.72
N VAL A 318 -5.54 5.81 -17.47
CA VAL A 318 -5.64 5.54 -18.93
C VAL A 318 -5.57 4.05 -19.27
N PHE A 319 -5.22 3.19 -18.32
CA PHE A 319 -5.08 1.75 -18.49
C PHE A 319 -5.83 0.92 -17.42
N GLU A 320 -7.04 1.33 -17.00
CA GLU A 320 -7.75 0.69 -15.88
C GLU A 320 -8.05 -0.81 -16.08
N ASN A 321 -8.25 -1.25 -17.33
CA ASN A 321 -8.46 -2.64 -17.72
C ASN A 321 -7.17 -3.34 -18.23
N GLU A 322 -5.99 -2.87 -17.83
CA GLU A 322 -4.72 -3.54 -18.11
C GLU A 322 -4.27 -4.32 -16.87
N ALA A 323 -3.90 -5.59 -17.07
CA ALA A 323 -3.46 -6.47 -16.01
C ALA A 323 -2.25 -5.92 -15.23
N MET A 324 -1.37 -5.15 -15.88
CA MET A 324 -0.19 -4.50 -15.28
C MET A 324 -0.49 -3.08 -14.75
N SER A 325 -1.74 -2.71 -14.51
CA SER A 325 -2.07 -1.51 -13.74
C SER A 325 -1.92 -1.76 -12.23
N ALA A 326 -1.59 -0.71 -11.47
CA ALA A 326 -1.04 -0.80 -10.11
C ALA A 326 -2.04 -1.17 -8.99
N MET A 327 -3.20 -1.71 -9.34
CA MET A 327 -4.26 -2.21 -8.44
C MET A 327 -5.17 -3.14 -9.24
N THR A 328 -5.63 -4.24 -8.63
CA THR A 328 -6.59 -5.20 -9.22
C THR A 328 -7.76 -4.50 -9.93
N THR A 329 -8.10 -4.98 -11.13
CA THR A 329 -9.01 -4.28 -12.05
C THR A 329 -10.41 -4.91 -12.07
N GLN A 330 -11.22 -4.47 -13.04
CA GLN A 330 -12.50 -5.09 -13.41
C GLN A 330 -12.35 -6.20 -14.46
N ILE A 331 -11.33 -6.07 -15.31
CA ILE A 331 -11.03 -6.86 -16.52
C ILE A 331 -9.50 -6.81 -16.66
N ASP A 332 -8.80 -7.79 -16.09
CA ASP A 332 -7.34 -7.79 -16.01
C ASP A 332 -6.74 -8.29 -17.34
N ALA A 333 -6.76 -7.47 -18.39
CA ALA A 333 -6.33 -7.89 -19.73
C ALA A 333 -4.81 -7.72 -19.93
N PHE A 334 -4.13 -8.81 -20.32
CA PHE A 334 -2.74 -8.75 -20.81
C PHE A 334 -2.74 -8.22 -22.26
N SER A 335 -2.65 -6.89 -22.39
CA SER A 335 -2.96 -6.19 -23.63
C SER A 335 -1.81 -6.19 -24.64
N ARG A 336 -2.10 -5.70 -25.86
CA ARG A 336 -1.07 -5.44 -26.88
C ARG A 336 -0.04 -4.40 -26.45
N VAL A 337 -0.30 -3.56 -25.45
CA VAL A 337 0.66 -2.55 -24.95
C VAL A 337 1.71 -3.23 -24.05
N THR A 338 1.30 -4.11 -23.14
CA THR A 338 2.23 -4.95 -22.35
C THR A 338 3.01 -5.90 -23.24
N LEU A 339 2.37 -6.56 -24.22
CA LEU A 339 3.05 -7.41 -25.19
C LEU A 339 4.02 -6.63 -26.10
N ALA A 340 3.79 -5.34 -26.35
CA ALA A 340 4.75 -4.50 -27.06
C ALA A 340 6.00 -4.19 -26.26
N LEU A 341 5.90 -4.10 -24.92
CA LEU A 341 7.08 -3.90 -24.06
C LEU A 341 8.02 -5.12 -24.09
N PHE A 342 7.46 -6.34 -24.12
CA PHE A 342 8.23 -7.56 -24.34
C PHE A 342 9.04 -7.49 -25.65
N GLU A 343 8.47 -6.99 -26.75
CA GLU A 343 9.18 -6.89 -28.04
C GLU A 343 10.19 -5.72 -28.08
N ASP A 344 9.82 -4.55 -27.55
CA ASP A 344 10.71 -3.37 -27.47
C ASP A 344 11.92 -3.58 -26.55
N SER A 345 11.84 -4.52 -25.58
CA SER A 345 13.00 -4.95 -24.79
C SER A 345 14.11 -5.60 -25.63
N GLY A 346 13.83 -5.99 -26.88
CA GLY A 346 14.76 -6.71 -27.78
C GLY A 346 15.12 -8.13 -27.33
N TRP A 347 14.69 -8.55 -26.14
CA TRP A 347 14.92 -9.88 -25.58
C TRP A 347 13.95 -10.93 -26.11
N TYR A 348 12.75 -10.50 -26.51
CA TYR A 348 11.65 -11.38 -26.91
C TYR A 348 11.07 -11.01 -28.28
N LYS A 349 10.44 -11.99 -28.95
CA LYS A 349 9.47 -11.78 -30.03
C LYS A 349 8.11 -12.31 -29.58
N VAL A 350 7.03 -11.63 -29.93
CA VAL A 350 5.76 -11.83 -29.21
C VAL A 350 4.63 -12.30 -30.12
N ASN A 351 3.85 -13.25 -29.61
CA ASN A 351 2.65 -13.75 -30.24
C ASN A 351 1.44 -12.89 -29.88
N TYR A 352 1.18 -11.85 -30.67
CA TYR A 352 0.08 -10.92 -30.46
C TYR A 352 -1.34 -11.52 -30.58
N ASP A 353 -1.49 -12.79 -30.96
CA ASP A 353 -2.76 -13.51 -30.91
C ASP A 353 -3.11 -13.97 -29.48
N LYS A 354 -2.14 -13.91 -28.55
CA LYS A 354 -2.30 -14.11 -27.11
C LYS A 354 -2.66 -12.81 -26.36
N ALA A 355 -2.81 -11.70 -27.07
CA ALA A 355 -3.16 -10.40 -26.49
C ALA A 355 -4.66 -10.33 -26.19
N GLU A 356 -4.99 -9.93 -24.96
CA GLU A 356 -6.37 -9.82 -24.51
C GLU A 356 -6.96 -8.44 -24.85
N SER A 357 -8.28 -8.37 -25.02
CA SER A 357 -8.97 -7.16 -25.45
C SER A 357 -9.26 -6.23 -24.28
N MET A 358 -8.41 -5.22 -24.08
CA MET A 358 -8.67 -4.06 -23.23
C MET A 358 -9.73 -3.13 -23.85
N PRO A 359 -10.92 -2.91 -23.23
CA PRO A 359 -11.93 -1.98 -23.74
C PRO A 359 -11.67 -0.53 -23.29
N TRP A 360 -11.16 -0.33 -22.07
CA TRP A 360 -10.88 0.99 -21.48
C TRP A 360 -10.01 1.86 -22.38
N GLY A 361 -10.36 3.15 -22.54
CA GLY A 361 -9.62 4.11 -23.35
C GLY A 361 -9.67 3.89 -24.88
N ARG A 362 -10.19 2.76 -25.36
CA ARG A 362 -10.06 2.37 -26.76
C ARG A 362 -10.80 3.34 -27.69
N ASN A 363 -10.08 3.86 -28.69
CA ASN A 363 -10.53 4.86 -29.66
C ASN A 363 -10.99 6.23 -29.08
N LEU A 364 -10.76 6.52 -27.79
CA LEU A 364 -11.26 7.77 -27.15
C LEU A 364 -10.43 9.03 -27.50
N GLY A 365 -9.35 8.89 -28.28
CA GLY A 365 -8.59 9.99 -28.86
C GLY A 365 -7.62 10.68 -27.89
N CYS A 366 -6.98 11.73 -28.40
CA CYS A 366 -5.91 12.42 -27.67
C CYS A 366 -6.38 13.18 -26.42
N THR A 367 -7.64 13.62 -26.38
CA THR A 367 -8.23 14.28 -25.19
C THR A 367 -8.22 13.34 -23.98
N PHE A 368 -8.62 12.07 -24.18
CA PHE A 368 -8.58 11.07 -23.12
C PHE A 368 -7.15 10.71 -22.70
N ALA A 369 -6.26 10.50 -23.68
CA ALA A 369 -4.93 9.96 -23.46
C ALA A 369 -3.85 10.98 -23.05
N LYS A 370 -4.14 12.29 -23.02
CA LYS A 370 -3.11 13.35 -22.82
C LYS A 370 -3.51 14.48 -21.86
N GLN A 371 -4.71 14.44 -21.28
CA GLN A 371 -5.27 15.50 -20.45
C GLN A 371 -6.00 14.90 -19.23
N SER A 372 -6.37 15.76 -18.27
CA SER A 372 -7.09 15.33 -17.07
C SER A 372 -8.49 14.82 -17.42
N CYS A 373 -9.04 13.94 -16.59
CA CYS A 373 -10.42 13.47 -16.75
C CYS A 373 -11.45 14.60 -16.62
N LEU A 374 -11.12 15.72 -15.97
CA LEU A 374 -11.93 16.95 -16.02
C LEU A 374 -12.10 17.46 -17.45
N THR A 375 -11.00 17.56 -18.22
CA THR A 375 -11.06 18.00 -19.63
C THR A 375 -11.88 17.04 -20.48
N TRP A 376 -11.79 15.73 -20.22
CA TRP A 376 -12.66 14.73 -20.85
C TRP A 376 -14.14 14.92 -20.50
N MET A 377 -14.48 15.02 -19.22
CA MET A 377 -15.88 15.14 -18.76
C MET A 377 -16.53 16.44 -19.24
N LYS A 378 -15.77 17.55 -19.29
CA LYS A 378 -16.21 18.82 -19.90
C LYS A 378 -16.44 18.72 -21.41
N SER A 379 -15.65 17.92 -22.11
CA SER A 379 -15.79 17.71 -23.55
C SER A 379 -16.97 16.79 -23.91
N ASN A 380 -17.33 15.88 -23.00
CA ASN A 380 -18.29 14.80 -23.23
C ASN A 380 -19.51 14.89 -22.28
N THR A 381 -20.08 16.08 -22.09
CA THR A 381 -21.13 16.36 -21.10
C THR A 381 -22.39 15.49 -21.19
N LYS A 382 -22.66 14.87 -22.34
CA LYS A 382 -23.81 13.98 -22.56
C LYS A 382 -23.54 12.52 -22.21
N ASP A 383 -22.29 12.07 -22.35
CA ASP A 383 -21.85 10.74 -21.93
C ASP A 383 -20.34 10.76 -21.62
N PRO A 384 -19.94 10.99 -20.35
CA PRO A 384 -18.54 11.07 -19.95
C PRO A 384 -17.80 9.72 -19.89
N TYR A 385 -18.45 8.60 -20.28
CA TYR A 385 -17.89 7.26 -20.16
C TYR A 385 -16.46 7.15 -20.74
N PRO A 386 -15.52 6.45 -20.05
CA PRO A 386 -15.69 5.62 -18.86
C PRO A 386 -15.74 6.37 -17.52
N PHE A 387 -15.49 7.68 -17.51
CA PHE A 387 -15.65 8.51 -16.31
C PHE A 387 -17.13 8.79 -16.01
N CYS A 388 -17.44 9.22 -14.79
CA CYS A 388 -18.82 9.44 -14.32
C CYS A 388 -18.98 10.77 -13.56
N THR A 389 -20.05 11.51 -13.90
CA THR A 389 -20.37 12.81 -13.27
C THR A 389 -21.56 12.76 -12.30
N VAL A 390 -22.23 11.61 -12.18
CA VAL A 390 -23.44 11.47 -11.33
C VAL A 390 -23.17 10.50 -10.17
N TYR A 391 -23.38 10.98 -8.94
CA TYR A 391 -23.11 10.20 -7.74
C TYR A 391 -23.98 8.94 -7.65
N VAL A 392 -23.34 7.84 -7.26
CA VAL A 392 -23.89 6.47 -7.23
C VAL A 392 -24.64 6.02 -8.49
N ASP A 393 -24.34 6.61 -9.65
CA ASP A 393 -24.92 6.19 -10.91
C ASP A 393 -24.51 4.77 -11.31
N THR A 394 -25.38 4.11 -12.09
CA THR A 394 -25.30 2.70 -12.45
C THR A 394 -25.69 2.52 -13.91
N ARG A 395 -24.84 1.94 -14.74
CA ARG A 395 -25.13 1.71 -16.17
C ARG A 395 -24.61 0.36 -16.63
N CYS A 396 -24.86 0.02 -17.89
CA CYS A 396 -24.22 -1.13 -18.50
C CYS A 396 -22.77 -0.86 -18.90
N SER A 397 -21.93 -1.87 -18.69
CA SER A 397 -20.60 -1.98 -19.31
C SER A 397 -20.71 -2.06 -20.84
N THR A 398 -19.65 -1.68 -21.56
CA THR A 398 -19.57 -1.77 -23.04
C THR A 398 -19.70 -3.19 -23.60
N SER A 399 -19.60 -4.21 -22.73
CA SER A 399 -19.81 -5.63 -23.05
C SER A 399 -21.28 -6.06 -22.96
N ARG A 400 -22.11 -5.23 -22.29
CA ARG A 400 -23.43 -5.58 -21.70
C ARG A 400 -23.46 -6.87 -20.89
N LYS A 401 -22.34 -7.34 -20.34
CA LYS A 401 -22.29 -8.52 -19.45
C LYS A 401 -22.36 -8.13 -17.97
N GLU A 402 -21.96 -6.90 -17.63
CA GLU A 402 -21.90 -6.40 -16.26
C GLU A 402 -22.67 -5.09 -16.05
N LYS A 403 -23.32 -4.96 -14.89
CA LYS A 403 -23.77 -3.68 -14.32
C LYS A 403 -22.58 -3.02 -13.61
N VAL A 404 -22.25 -1.78 -13.98
CA VAL A 404 -21.16 -0.99 -13.38
C VAL A 404 -21.71 0.22 -12.64
N ARG A 405 -21.03 0.64 -11.57
CA ARG A 405 -21.42 1.74 -10.67
C ARG A 405 -20.32 2.78 -10.62
N CYS A 406 -20.68 4.05 -10.64
CA CYS A 406 -19.76 5.18 -10.44
C CYS A 406 -19.07 5.06 -9.07
N ASN A 407 -17.74 5.08 -9.04
CA ASN A 407 -16.93 4.94 -7.82
C ASN A 407 -16.78 6.23 -7.01
N MET A 408 -17.58 7.26 -7.33
CA MET A 408 -17.52 8.59 -6.72
C MET A 408 -17.93 8.57 -5.24
N LEU A 409 -17.16 9.30 -4.42
CA LEU A 409 -17.48 9.69 -3.05
C LEU A 409 -17.80 11.18 -2.99
N THR A 410 -18.53 11.62 -1.97
CA THR A 410 -19.02 13.01 -1.81
C THR A 410 -18.67 13.58 -0.44
N ASP A 411 -17.45 13.29 0.02
CA ASP A 411 -16.94 13.66 1.34
C ASP A 411 -15.99 14.87 1.24
N SER A 412 -15.82 15.57 2.36
CA SER A 412 -15.06 16.80 2.57
C SER A 412 -13.52 16.67 2.44
N ARG A 413 -13.02 15.56 1.87
CA ARG A 413 -11.58 15.28 1.75
C ARG A 413 -10.88 16.34 0.87
N SER A 414 -9.89 17.02 1.45
CA SER A 414 -8.98 17.88 0.70
C SER A 414 -8.14 17.02 -0.27
N LEU A 415 -8.39 17.18 -1.57
CA LEU A 415 -7.61 16.55 -2.64
C LEU A 415 -6.34 17.36 -2.94
N PRO A 416 -5.27 16.72 -3.46
CA PRO A 416 -4.21 17.44 -4.14
C PRO A 416 -4.77 18.31 -5.28
N ARG A 417 -4.16 19.47 -5.51
CA ARG A 417 -4.62 20.51 -6.43
C ARG A 417 -4.74 20.00 -7.86
N GLU A 418 -3.74 19.24 -8.29
CA GLU A 418 -3.60 18.57 -9.59
C GLU A 418 -4.70 17.54 -9.88
N TYR A 419 -5.37 17.03 -8.84
CA TYR A 419 -6.42 16.01 -8.93
C TYR A 419 -7.80 16.50 -8.44
N ASN A 420 -7.91 17.77 -8.06
CA ASN A 420 -9.19 18.36 -7.70
C ASN A 420 -9.94 18.81 -8.96
N TYR A 421 -10.99 18.08 -9.34
CA TYR A 421 -11.79 18.34 -10.54
C TYR A 421 -13.11 19.07 -10.30
N ASN A 422 -13.36 19.53 -9.07
CA ASN A 422 -14.64 20.11 -8.64
C ASN A 422 -14.89 21.52 -9.21
N ILE A 423 -15.30 21.62 -10.47
CA ILE A 423 -15.87 22.85 -11.04
C ILE A 423 -17.39 22.92 -10.82
N LYS A 424 -17.92 24.14 -10.82
CA LYS A 424 -19.36 24.42 -10.72
C LYS A 424 -20.15 23.64 -11.78
N ASN A 425 -21.21 22.95 -11.34
CA ASN A 425 -22.11 22.15 -12.18
C ASN A 425 -21.41 21.06 -13.02
N LEU A 426 -20.33 20.45 -12.51
CA LEU A 426 -19.82 19.18 -13.07
C LEU A 426 -20.54 17.98 -12.45
N TYR A 427 -20.37 17.80 -11.14
CA TYR A 427 -20.91 16.65 -10.41
C TYR A 427 -22.31 16.92 -9.88
N HIS A 428 -23.18 15.92 -9.97
CA HIS A 428 -24.57 16.00 -9.55
C HIS A 428 -25.03 14.74 -8.80
N ASP A 429 -26.02 14.88 -7.92
CA ASP A 429 -26.78 13.75 -7.40
C ASP A 429 -27.84 13.27 -8.41
N LYS A 430 -28.50 12.14 -8.11
CA LYS A 430 -29.60 11.60 -8.94
C LYS A 430 -30.88 12.45 -8.97
N LYS A 431 -30.89 13.62 -8.30
CA LYS A 431 -31.96 14.63 -8.38
C LYS A 431 -31.51 15.86 -9.18
N GLY A 432 -30.33 15.84 -9.80
CA GLY A 432 -29.76 16.96 -10.55
C GLY A 432 -29.21 18.09 -9.68
N ARG A 433 -29.07 17.89 -8.37
CA ARG A 433 -28.46 18.89 -7.46
C ARG A 433 -26.95 18.79 -7.58
N SER A 434 -26.26 19.91 -7.79
CA SER A 434 -24.80 19.92 -7.88
C SER A 434 -24.17 19.58 -6.53
N ILE A 435 -23.03 18.87 -6.56
CA ILE A 435 -22.33 18.33 -5.39
C ILE A 435 -20.81 18.49 -5.55
N ILE A 436 -20.08 18.32 -4.45
CA ILE A 436 -18.63 18.09 -4.46
C ILE A 436 -18.41 16.57 -4.43
N GLY A 437 -17.41 16.08 -5.17
CA GLY A 437 -17.09 14.65 -5.19
C GLY A 437 -15.74 14.32 -5.84
N TYR A 438 -15.33 13.05 -5.71
CA TYR A 438 -14.04 12.54 -6.19
C TYR A 438 -14.07 11.02 -6.39
N GLY A 439 -13.17 10.49 -7.22
CA GLY A 439 -13.03 9.04 -7.43
C GLY A 439 -12.35 8.35 -6.25
N SER A 440 -12.89 7.22 -5.79
CA SER A 440 -12.38 6.44 -4.64
C SER A 440 -11.08 5.65 -4.89
N VAL A 441 -10.32 5.95 -5.94
CA VAL A 441 -9.04 5.30 -6.26
C VAL A 441 -8.02 6.39 -6.54
N GLU A 442 -6.97 6.43 -5.73
CA GLU A 442 -5.85 7.38 -5.84
C GLU A 442 -5.21 7.27 -7.22
N LEU A 443 -4.60 6.10 -7.48
CA LEU A 443 -3.92 5.63 -8.71
C LEU A 443 -4.66 5.88 -10.03
N ALA A 444 -5.94 6.22 -10.00
CA ALA A 444 -6.71 6.65 -11.17
C ALA A 444 -6.75 8.18 -11.30
N ASP A 445 -5.70 8.87 -10.84
CA ASP A 445 -5.63 10.33 -10.63
C ASP A 445 -6.86 10.91 -9.91
N PHE A 446 -7.42 10.19 -8.92
CA PHE A 446 -8.72 10.48 -8.25
C PHE A 446 -9.92 10.70 -9.20
N CYS A 447 -9.85 10.26 -10.45
CA CYS A 447 -10.94 10.41 -11.41
C CYS A 447 -12.15 9.53 -11.03
N PRO A 448 -13.38 10.06 -11.01
CA PRO A 448 -14.57 9.26 -10.80
C PRO A 448 -14.91 8.46 -12.07
N TYR A 449 -15.01 7.13 -11.95
CA TYR A 449 -15.28 6.23 -13.07
C TYR A 449 -16.26 5.10 -12.74
N TYR A 450 -16.86 4.52 -13.77
CA TYR A 450 -17.74 3.36 -13.62
C TYR A 450 -16.93 2.08 -13.41
N ARG A 451 -17.12 1.43 -12.25
CA ARG A 451 -16.53 0.12 -11.93
C ARG A 451 -17.56 -0.95 -11.63
N ILE A 452 -17.24 -2.22 -11.91
CA ILE A 452 -17.92 -3.36 -11.29
C ILE A 452 -17.81 -3.19 -9.76
N PRO A 453 -18.92 -3.20 -9.00
CA PRO A 453 -18.87 -3.28 -7.55
C PRO A 453 -18.14 -4.56 -7.12
N SER A 454 -17.08 -4.40 -6.34
CA SER A 454 -16.26 -5.48 -5.81
C SER A 454 -16.53 -5.62 -4.32
N ASP A 455 -17.14 -6.73 -3.92
CA ASP A 455 -17.85 -6.81 -2.64
C ASP A 455 -16.91 -6.88 -1.43
N ILE A 456 -16.78 -5.75 -0.75
CA ILE A 456 -16.51 -5.68 0.70
C ILE A 456 -17.83 -5.44 1.45
N TRP A 457 -18.86 -4.94 0.75
CA TRP A 457 -20.16 -4.63 1.31
C TRP A 457 -21.28 -5.21 0.44
N THR A 458 -22.01 -6.15 1.03
CA THR A 458 -23.22 -6.85 0.51
C THR A 458 -23.03 -7.90 -0.59
N ASP A 459 -23.06 -9.19 -0.21
CA ASP A 459 -23.32 -10.35 -1.10
C ASP A 459 -24.76 -10.36 -1.70
N VAL A 460 -25.41 -9.20 -1.88
CA VAL A 460 -26.88 -9.07 -1.96
C VAL A 460 -27.38 -8.65 -3.36
N THR A 461 -26.52 -8.14 -4.25
CA THR A 461 -26.92 -7.77 -5.62
C THR A 461 -25.96 -8.30 -6.67
N GLY A 462 -26.40 -9.28 -7.47
CA GLY A 462 -25.63 -9.78 -8.61
C GLY A 462 -25.32 -8.68 -9.62
N THR A 463 -24.04 -8.49 -9.95
CA THR A 463 -23.55 -7.44 -10.87
C THR A 463 -23.18 -7.98 -12.24
N ARG A 464 -22.68 -9.22 -12.32
CA ARG A 464 -22.37 -9.93 -13.57
C ARG A 464 -23.60 -10.70 -14.07
N CYS A 465 -24.27 -10.18 -15.10
CA CYS A 465 -25.51 -10.75 -15.63
C CYS A 465 -25.33 -12.20 -16.13
N THR A 466 -24.14 -12.55 -16.61
CA THR A 466 -23.86 -13.86 -17.22
C THR A 466 -23.63 -15.00 -16.22
N HIS A 467 -23.60 -14.74 -14.91
CA HIS A 467 -23.20 -15.71 -13.88
C HIS A 467 -24.43 -16.37 -13.25
N HIS A 468 -24.60 -17.68 -13.49
CA HIS A 468 -25.77 -18.48 -13.11
C HIS A 468 -25.98 -18.63 -11.58
N ASP A 469 -24.93 -18.44 -10.77
CA ASP A 469 -24.96 -18.78 -9.34
C ASP A 469 -25.52 -17.66 -8.44
N TYR A 470 -25.87 -16.49 -9.00
CA TYR A 470 -26.65 -15.46 -8.30
C TYR A 470 -28.14 -15.87 -8.19
N ASN A 471 -28.38 -17.00 -7.53
CA ASN A 471 -29.67 -17.69 -7.49
C ASN A 471 -30.65 -17.09 -6.45
N HIS A 472 -30.67 -15.76 -6.37
CA HIS A 472 -31.60 -14.98 -5.58
C HIS A 472 -32.38 -14.04 -6.50
N TYR A 473 -33.62 -14.43 -6.76
CA TYR A 473 -34.62 -13.61 -7.42
C TYR A 473 -34.76 -12.27 -6.67
N ASN A 474 -34.15 -11.21 -7.19
CA ASN A 474 -34.40 -9.86 -6.71
C ASN A 474 -35.80 -9.43 -7.21
N ASN A 475 -36.81 -9.90 -6.49
CA ASN A 475 -38.24 -9.67 -6.72
C ASN A 475 -38.65 -8.20 -6.81
N TYR A 476 -37.77 -7.27 -6.45
CA TYR A 476 -37.96 -5.82 -6.59
C TYR A 476 -37.50 -5.28 -7.96
N SER A 477 -36.81 -6.07 -8.79
CA SER A 477 -36.14 -5.63 -10.03
C SER A 477 -36.46 -6.45 -11.30
N LEU A 478 -37.11 -7.61 -11.14
CA LEU A 478 -37.51 -8.54 -12.22
C LEU A 478 -36.33 -9.12 -13.04
N GLU A 479 -35.11 -9.01 -12.52
CA GLU A 479 -33.88 -9.44 -13.17
C GLU A 479 -33.77 -10.95 -13.39
N VAL A 480 -32.97 -11.34 -14.38
CA VAL A 480 -32.61 -12.73 -14.69
C VAL A 480 -31.09 -12.82 -14.90
N PHE A 481 -30.44 -13.78 -14.24
CA PHE A 481 -29.01 -14.06 -14.36
C PHE A 481 -28.80 -15.42 -15.03
N SER A 482 -28.19 -15.43 -16.22
CA SER A 482 -27.92 -16.64 -17.01
C SER A 482 -26.89 -16.34 -18.11
N PRO A 483 -26.25 -17.33 -18.75
CA PRO A 483 -25.25 -17.08 -19.81
C PRO A 483 -25.76 -16.24 -21.00
N THR A 484 -27.07 -16.26 -21.27
CA THR A 484 -27.73 -15.44 -22.31
C THR A 484 -28.23 -14.09 -21.79
N ALA A 485 -28.16 -13.82 -20.49
CA ALA A 485 -28.56 -12.55 -19.91
C ALA A 485 -27.53 -11.44 -20.17
N ARG A 486 -28.05 -10.23 -20.37
CA ARG A 486 -27.29 -9.02 -20.65
C ARG A 486 -27.85 -7.86 -19.83
N CYS A 487 -27.02 -6.84 -19.67
CA CYS A 487 -27.37 -5.59 -19.03
C CYS A 487 -28.13 -4.69 -20.01
N PHE A 488 -29.28 -4.20 -19.56
CA PHE A 488 -30.09 -3.18 -20.20
C PHE A 488 -30.18 -1.94 -19.32
N ASP A 489 -30.11 -0.78 -19.95
CA ASP A 489 -30.24 0.52 -19.28
C ASP A 489 -31.73 0.79 -19.00
N LEU A 490 -32.04 1.50 -17.90
CA LEU A 490 -33.40 1.74 -17.41
C LEU A 490 -33.73 3.25 -17.36
N ASP A 491 -34.86 3.63 -17.95
CA ASP A 491 -35.43 4.98 -17.81
C ASP A 491 -36.31 5.08 -16.55
N GLY A 492 -36.20 6.19 -15.81
CA GLY A 492 -36.92 6.43 -14.55
C GLY A 492 -36.59 5.50 -13.37
N GLY A 493 -35.81 4.43 -13.59
CA GLY A 493 -35.48 3.42 -12.58
C GLY A 493 -36.65 2.47 -12.25
N ILE A 494 -36.57 1.84 -11.08
CA ILE A 494 -37.47 0.75 -10.68
C ILE A 494 -38.38 1.21 -9.53
N ARG A 495 -39.68 1.25 -9.80
CA ARG A 495 -40.73 1.76 -8.90
C ARG A 495 -41.55 0.61 -8.33
N VAL A 496 -41.68 0.53 -7.01
CA VAL A 496 -42.42 -0.52 -6.30
C VAL A 496 -43.56 0.11 -5.50
N ARG A 497 -44.80 -0.30 -5.79
CA ARG A 497 -46.03 0.15 -5.10
C ARG A 497 -46.58 -0.98 -4.24
N ASN A 498 -46.76 -0.76 -2.94
CA ASN A 498 -47.41 -1.69 -2.01
C ASN A 498 -48.21 -0.94 -0.93
N GLU A 499 -48.75 -1.69 0.04
CA GLU A 499 -49.57 -1.16 1.14
C GLU A 499 -48.84 -0.15 2.04
N ARG A 500 -47.50 -0.09 1.99
CA ARG A 500 -46.67 0.88 2.72
C ARG A 500 -46.30 2.12 1.90
N GLY A 501 -46.75 2.22 0.64
CA GLY A 501 -46.55 3.38 -0.23
C GLY A 501 -45.85 3.05 -1.57
N ILE A 502 -45.14 4.03 -2.11
CA ILE A 502 -44.39 3.93 -3.37
C ILE A 502 -42.91 4.21 -3.10
N ILE A 503 -42.05 3.22 -3.37
CA ILE A 503 -40.59 3.33 -3.29
C ILE A 503 -40.04 3.40 -4.72
N THR A 504 -39.10 4.30 -4.98
CA THR A 504 -38.41 4.38 -6.29
C THR A 504 -36.92 4.14 -6.10
N TRP A 505 -36.43 3.03 -6.63
CA TRP A 505 -35.02 2.68 -6.70
C TRP A 505 -34.44 3.23 -8.00
N PHE A 506 -33.60 4.26 -7.92
CA PHE A 506 -32.95 4.89 -9.08
C PHE A 506 -31.77 4.04 -9.61
N HIS A 507 -32.00 2.74 -9.82
CA HIS A 507 -31.10 1.87 -10.57
C HIS A 507 -31.33 2.09 -12.07
N SER A 508 -30.32 2.64 -12.72
CA SER A 508 -30.31 3.00 -14.15
C SER A 508 -29.89 1.82 -15.06
N ALA A 509 -29.73 0.61 -14.52
CA ALA A 509 -29.42 -0.61 -15.27
C ALA A 509 -29.86 -1.91 -14.56
N ALA A 510 -30.23 -2.94 -15.34
CA ALA A 510 -30.70 -4.25 -14.88
C ALA A 510 -30.34 -5.40 -15.85
N CYS A 511 -30.22 -6.63 -15.34
CA CYS A 511 -29.91 -7.84 -16.09
C CYS A 511 -31.18 -8.58 -16.55
N TYR A 512 -31.31 -8.83 -17.86
CA TYR A 512 -32.42 -9.58 -18.45
C TYR A 512 -31.94 -10.57 -19.52
N GLU A 513 -32.70 -11.65 -19.76
CA GLU A 513 -32.36 -12.66 -20.77
C GLU A 513 -32.54 -12.14 -22.19
N THR A 514 -31.60 -12.48 -23.08
CA THR A 514 -31.63 -12.07 -24.49
C THR A 514 -31.93 -13.25 -25.41
N ILE A 515 -32.88 -13.05 -26.32
CA ILE A 515 -33.31 -14.06 -27.29
C ILE A 515 -33.38 -13.39 -28.66
N CYS A 516 -32.44 -13.72 -29.53
CA CYS A 516 -32.42 -13.27 -30.92
C CYS A 516 -33.33 -14.17 -31.77
N LYS A 517 -34.43 -13.64 -32.31
CA LYS A 517 -35.40 -14.43 -33.08
C LYS A 517 -36.05 -13.61 -34.19
N ASN A 518 -36.16 -14.19 -35.39
CA ASN A 518 -36.84 -13.62 -36.56
C ASN A 518 -36.41 -12.16 -36.85
N GLY A 519 -35.10 -11.88 -36.86
CA GLY A 519 -34.58 -10.53 -37.09
C GLY A 519 -34.79 -9.53 -35.95
N THR A 520 -35.26 -9.97 -34.79
CA THR A 520 -35.65 -9.10 -33.66
C THR A 520 -34.92 -9.52 -32.38
N LEU A 521 -34.40 -8.54 -31.63
CA LEU A 521 -33.93 -8.74 -30.26
C LEU A 521 -35.15 -8.83 -29.32
N MET A 522 -35.28 -9.92 -28.59
CA MET A 522 -36.32 -10.10 -27.57
C MET A 522 -35.68 -10.10 -26.17
N ILE A 523 -36.28 -9.35 -25.24
CA ILE A 523 -35.88 -9.28 -23.83
C ILE A 523 -36.84 -10.15 -23.01
N LYS A 524 -36.31 -11.06 -22.18
CA LYS A 524 -37.08 -11.92 -21.28
C LYS A 524 -36.82 -11.54 -19.82
N THR A 525 -37.89 -11.23 -19.09
CA THR A 525 -37.86 -10.88 -17.66
C THR A 525 -38.18 -12.10 -16.78
N GLN A 526 -38.11 -11.91 -15.46
CA GLN A 526 -38.65 -12.86 -14.49
C GLN A 526 -40.09 -13.30 -14.87
N LYS A 527 -40.45 -14.56 -14.55
CA LYS A 527 -41.67 -15.28 -14.97
C LYS A 527 -41.82 -15.53 -16.49
N SER A 528 -40.74 -15.44 -17.28
CA SER A 528 -40.72 -15.81 -18.71
C SER A 528 -41.63 -14.98 -19.63
N LYS A 529 -41.98 -13.75 -19.22
CA LYS A 529 -42.61 -12.76 -20.10
C LYS A 529 -41.55 -12.20 -21.05
N VAL A 530 -41.89 -12.05 -22.33
CA VAL A 530 -40.93 -11.73 -23.41
C VAL A 530 -41.41 -10.51 -24.20
N TYR A 531 -40.52 -9.54 -24.40
CA TYR A 531 -40.81 -8.24 -25.00
C TYR A 531 -39.91 -7.98 -26.22
N PRO A 532 -40.46 -7.51 -27.36
CA PRO A 532 -39.66 -7.23 -28.56
C PRO A 532 -39.03 -5.83 -28.54
N CYS A 533 -37.74 -5.75 -28.88
CA CYS A 533 -37.07 -4.52 -29.30
C CYS A 533 -37.13 -4.41 -30.83
N HIS A 534 -37.97 -3.53 -31.34
CA HIS A 534 -38.17 -3.30 -32.78
C HIS A 534 -37.23 -2.24 -33.38
N GLN A 535 -36.59 -1.42 -32.54
CA GLN A 535 -35.63 -0.37 -32.90
C GLN A 535 -34.79 0.06 -31.69
N GLU A 536 -33.65 0.73 -31.92
CA GLU A 536 -32.86 1.39 -30.86
C GLU A 536 -33.73 2.42 -30.09
N ARG A 537 -33.50 2.56 -28.78
CA ARG A 537 -34.16 3.49 -27.86
C ARG A 537 -35.67 3.34 -27.75
N GLN A 538 -36.25 2.25 -28.25
CA GLN A 538 -37.59 1.86 -27.87
C GLN A 538 -37.63 1.66 -26.36
N PHE A 539 -38.60 2.31 -25.70
CA PHE A 539 -38.93 2.05 -24.31
C PHE A 539 -39.87 0.85 -24.19
N ILE A 540 -39.65 0.01 -23.18
CA ILE A 540 -40.52 -1.12 -22.82
C ILE A 540 -40.94 -0.92 -21.37
N ASP A 541 -42.15 -0.40 -21.17
CA ASP A 541 -42.78 -0.34 -19.85
C ASP A 541 -43.18 -1.75 -19.37
N VAL A 542 -42.64 -2.15 -18.22
CA VAL A 542 -42.85 -3.44 -17.57
C VAL A 542 -43.55 -3.20 -16.24
N GLU A 543 -44.83 -3.56 -16.15
CA GLU A 543 -45.56 -3.69 -14.87
C GLU A 543 -45.81 -5.17 -14.55
N GLU A 544 -45.48 -5.59 -13.33
CA GLU A 544 -45.67 -6.95 -12.81
C GLU A 544 -46.03 -6.95 -11.31
N ARG A 545 -47.01 -7.77 -10.91
CA ARG A 545 -47.33 -7.99 -9.49
C ARG A 545 -46.50 -9.14 -8.92
N VAL A 546 -45.76 -8.89 -7.85
CA VAL A 546 -44.83 -9.82 -7.22
C VAL A 546 -45.25 -10.08 -5.77
N TYR A 547 -45.42 -11.36 -5.43
CA TYR A 547 -45.90 -11.80 -4.12
C TYR A 547 -44.91 -11.39 -3.01
N GLY A 548 -45.43 -10.89 -1.89
CA GLY A 548 -44.63 -10.37 -0.77
C GLY A 548 -43.93 -9.02 -1.03
N VAL A 549 -44.01 -8.45 -2.24
CA VAL A 549 -43.31 -7.21 -2.63
C VAL A 549 -44.27 -6.08 -3.02
N GLY A 550 -45.25 -6.37 -3.87
CA GLY A 550 -46.17 -5.37 -4.42
C GLY A 550 -46.23 -5.38 -5.95
N THR A 551 -46.60 -4.25 -6.55
CA THR A 551 -46.52 -4.03 -8.00
C THR A 551 -45.19 -3.36 -8.33
N VAL A 552 -44.36 -4.03 -9.13
CA VAL A 552 -43.09 -3.53 -9.64
C VAL A 552 -43.32 -2.94 -11.03
N THR A 553 -42.76 -1.75 -11.26
CA THR A 553 -42.82 -0.99 -12.51
C THR A 553 -41.42 -0.51 -12.90
N THR A 554 -40.98 -0.80 -14.12
CA THR A 554 -39.68 -0.37 -14.67
C THR A 554 -39.81 -0.12 -16.17
N ARG A 555 -38.91 0.66 -16.76
CA ARG A 555 -38.88 0.93 -18.20
C ARG A 555 -37.52 0.58 -18.78
N ILE A 556 -37.49 -0.47 -19.58
CA ILE A 556 -36.26 -0.97 -20.21
C ILE A 556 -35.99 -0.20 -21.50
N VAL A 557 -34.74 0.21 -21.73
CA VAL A 557 -34.31 0.88 -22.97
C VAL A 557 -33.69 -0.15 -23.93
N CYS A 558 -34.23 -0.23 -25.15
CA CYS A 558 -33.71 -1.14 -26.18
C CYS A 558 -32.37 -0.67 -26.77
N PRO A 559 -31.30 -1.50 -26.75
CA PRO A 559 -30.09 -1.26 -27.52
C PRO A 559 -30.30 -1.56 -29.01
N PRO A 560 -29.35 -1.23 -29.90
CA PRO A 560 -29.36 -1.70 -31.28
C PRO A 560 -29.39 -3.22 -31.32
N CYS A 561 -30.29 -3.82 -32.11
CA CYS A 561 -30.39 -5.29 -32.25
C CYS A 561 -29.02 -5.91 -32.61
N SER A 562 -28.28 -5.25 -33.52
CA SER A 562 -26.98 -5.73 -34.00
C SER A 562 -25.85 -5.70 -32.96
N GLU A 563 -26.02 -4.98 -31.84
CA GLU A 563 -25.07 -4.98 -30.72
C GLU A 563 -25.05 -6.34 -29.99
N LEU A 564 -26.22 -6.98 -29.86
CA LEU A 564 -26.41 -8.21 -29.07
C LEU A 564 -26.65 -9.47 -29.91
N CYS A 565 -27.22 -9.32 -31.11
CA CYS A 565 -27.51 -10.44 -32.02
C CYS A 565 -26.54 -10.54 -33.20
N GLY A 566 -25.67 -9.55 -33.41
CA GLY A 566 -24.88 -9.41 -34.65
C GLY A 566 -25.71 -8.86 -35.81
N ARG A 567 -25.04 -8.34 -36.85
CA ARG A 567 -25.71 -7.66 -37.98
C ARG A 567 -26.60 -8.61 -38.79
N ASP A 568 -26.11 -9.81 -39.08
CA ASP A 568 -26.76 -10.76 -39.98
C ASP A 568 -28.02 -11.43 -39.36
N SER A 569 -28.19 -11.32 -38.04
CA SER A 569 -29.34 -11.86 -37.30
C SER A 569 -30.44 -10.82 -37.04
N CYS A 570 -30.33 -9.60 -37.58
CA CYS A 570 -31.25 -8.49 -37.33
C CYS A 570 -31.90 -7.99 -38.62
N ALA A 571 -33.18 -7.69 -38.56
CA ALA A 571 -33.86 -6.92 -39.60
C ALA A 571 -33.46 -5.43 -39.49
N PRO A 572 -33.41 -4.68 -40.60
CA PRO A 572 -33.22 -3.23 -40.55
C PRO A 572 -34.38 -2.53 -39.82
N ASP A 573 -34.08 -1.47 -39.08
CA ASP A 573 -35.03 -0.77 -38.21
C ASP A 573 -36.31 -0.36 -38.95
N ARG A 574 -37.46 -0.77 -38.41
CA ARG A 574 -38.76 -0.49 -39.02
C ARG A 574 -39.21 0.93 -38.71
N VAL A 575 -38.78 1.89 -39.54
CA VAL A 575 -39.19 3.31 -39.50
C VAL A 575 -40.72 3.46 -39.51
N ARG A 576 -41.32 3.48 -38.31
CA ARG A 576 -42.74 3.77 -38.13
C ARG A 576 -42.93 5.28 -38.07
N ARG A 577 -43.54 5.84 -39.12
CA ARG A 577 -44.07 7.22 -39.08
C ARG A 577 -45.06 7.33 -37.91
N ASN A 578 -44.89 8.33 -37.05
CA ASN A 578 -45.80 8.58 -35.93
C ASN A 578 -47.23 8.76 -36.44
N ARG A 579 -48.18 8.01 -35.87
CA ARG A 579 -49.61 8.25 -36.01
C ARG A 579 -50.10 9.06 -34.81
N THR A 580 -50.30 10.36 -35.01
CA THR A 580 -51.19 11.15 -34.17
C THR A 580 -52.63 10.95 -34.63
N SER A 581 -53.49 10.44 -33.74
CA SER A 581 -54.94 10.66 -33.77
C SER A 581 -55.25 12.07 -33.27
N ASP A 582 -56.30 12.78 -33.68
CA ASP A 582 -57.32 12.61 -34.74
C ASP A 582 -57.72 14.06 -35.16
N PRO A 583 -58.38 14.30 -36.33
CA PRO A 583 -59.83 14.46 -36.22
C PRO A 583 -60.67 14.06 -37.46
N THR A 584 -61.77 13.36 -37.19
CA THR A 584 -63.07 13.46 -37.91
C THR A 584 -63.20 12.94 -39.35
N ARG A 585 -64.33 12.25 -39.58
CA ARG A 585 -64.77 11.71 -40.87
C ARG A 585 -66.02 12.48 -41.34
N ILE A 586 -65.86 13.41 -42.29
CA ILE A 586 -66.98 14.03 -43.02
C ILE A 586 -66.85 13.68 -44.52
N THR A 587 -68.00 13.67 -45.20
CA THR A 587 -68.27 12.83 -46.39
C THR A 587 -68.13 13.60 -47.72
N VAL A 588 -67.47 12.96 -48.71
CA VAL A 588 -67.66 13.09 -50.18
C VAL A 588 -67.88 14.50 -50.78
N GLN A 589 -66.79 15.05 -51.37
CA GLN A 589 -66.70 15.69 -52.71
C GLN A 589 -67.60 16.92 -53.08
N PRO A 590 -67.34 17.65 -54.20
CA PRO A 590 -66.34 17.44 -55.27
C PRO A 590 -65.45 18.64 -55.65
N LYS A 591 -64.64 18.43 -56.71
CA LYS A 591 -64.19 19.38 -57.78
C LYS A 591 -62.86 20.17 -57.69
N THR A 592 -61.90 19.63 -58.45
CA THR A 592 -61.00 20.28 -59.46
C THR A 592 -59.68 21.02 -59.12
N GLN A 593 -58.67 20.64 -59.91
CA GLN A 593 -57.55 21.41 -60.51
C GLN A 593 -56.29 21.84 -59.71
N MET A 594 -55.17 21.20 -60.11
CA MET A 594 -53.89 21.79 -60.58
C MET A 594 -52.98 22.64 -59.66
N THR A 595 -51.84 22.02 -59.31
CA THR A 595 -50.46 22.57 -59.35
C THR A 595 -50.07 23.85 -58.58
N GLY A 596 -49.06 23.73 -57.70
CA GLY A 596 -47.91 24.67 -57.75
C GLY A 596 -47.29 25.19 -56.43
N LYS A 597 -46.21 24.53 -55.97
CA LYS A 597 -45.14 25.05 -55.07
C LYS A 597 -45.51 25.44 -53.62
N ASN A 598 -44.49 25.46 -52.75
CA ASN A 598 -44.61 25.65 -51.30
C ASN A 598 -44.09 27.02 -50.82
N LEU A 599 -44.89 27.64 -49.94
CA LEU A 599 -44.57 28.30 -48.66
C LEU A 599 -43.20 28.97 -48.41
N ALA A 600 -43.29 30.14 -47.76
CA ALA A 600 -42.18 30.91 -47.19
C ALA A 600 -42.02 30.68 -45.67
N ASN A 601 -41.07 31.39 -45.05
CA ASN A 601 -40.82 31.40 -43.61
C ASN A 601 -40.44 32.83 -43.15
N ASN A 602 -40.94 33.29 -42.00
CA ASN A 602 -40.38 34.40 -41.21
C ASN A 602 -41.13 34.57 -39.86
N PRO A 603 -40.41 34.73 -38.74
CA PRO A 603 -40.93 35.32 -37.50
C PRO A 603 -40.08 36.52 -37.01
N GLY A 604 -40.51 37.20 -35.95
CA GLY A 604 -39.73 38.20 -35.21
C GLY A 604 -40.28 38.45 -33.79
N ASP A 605 -39.48 39.11 -32.95
CA ASP A 605 -39.79 40.22 -32.00
C ASP A 605 -40.93 40.08 -30.94
N GLU A 606 -40.92 40.72 -29.75
CA GLU A 606 -39.91 41.27 -28.82
C GLU A 606 -40.62 41.67 -27.47
N VAL A 607 -39.89 41.92 -26.36
CA VAL A 607 -40.30 42.58 -25.06
C VAL A 607 -41.51 41.98 -24.27
N THR A 608 -41.85 42.24 -22.99
CA THR A 608 -41.40 43.07 -21.81
C THR A 608 -41.72 42.27 -20.49
N GLY A 609 -41.60 42.69 -19.21
CA GLY A 609 -41.15 43.90 -18.50
C GLY A 609 -41.77 44.06 -17.07
N ILE A 610 -41.28 45.04 -16.27
CA ILE A 610 -41.94 45.71 -15.09
C ILE A 610 -42.03 44.97 -13.70
N VAL A 611 -42.23 45.62 -12.52
CA VAL A 611 -41.35 46.38 -11.55
C VAL A 611 -41.88 46.16 -10.08
N HIS A 612 -41.14 46.57 -9.02
CA HIS A 612 -41.53 46.85 -7.59
C HIS A 612 -41.58 45.68 -6.56
N SER A 613 -41.41 45.85 -5.22
CA SER A 613 -40.61 46.76 -4.34
C SER A 613 -40.79 46.49 -2.81
N ILE A 614 -39.89 47.01 -1.94
CA ILE A 614 -40.07 47.34 -0.47
C ILE A 614 -40.21 46.15 0.53
N ALA A 615 -39.34 45.88 1.54
CA ALA A 615 -39.01 46.51 2.86
C ALA A 615 -39.98 46.11 4.04
N VAL A 616 -39.73 46.18 5.38
CA VAL A 616 -38.57 46.59 6.24
C VAL A 616 -38.71 46.08 7.72
N SER A 617 -37.61 45.99 8.52
CA SER A 617 -37.48 45.92 10.04
C SER A 617 -38.21 44.78 10.83
N LEU A 618 -38.00 44.45 12.13
CA LEU A 618 -37.42 45.04 13.38
C LEU A 618 -36.56 43.98 14.18
N GLN A 619 -35.55 44.29 15.01
CA GLN A 619 -35.52 44.62 16.48
C GLN A 619 -36.34 43.67 17.41
N THR A 620 -36.00 43.23 18.66
CA THR A 620 -34.84 43.28 19.63
C THR A 620 -35.16 42.28 20.80
N GLY A 621 -34.37 41.92 21.83
CA GLY A 621 -32.99 42.21 22.31
C GLY A 621 -32.84 42.13 23.88
N HIS A 622 -31.67 41.72 24.43
CA HIS A 622 -31.30 41.65 25.89
C HIS A 622 -32.04 40.61 26.81
N SER A 623 -31.63 40.26 28.06
CA SER A 623 -30.32 39.91 28.66
C SER A 623 -30.39 39.37 30.12
N TYR A 624 -29.57 38.36 30.47
CA TYR A 624 -28.92 38.02 31.78
C TYR A 624 -29.68 37.69 33.11
N LYS A 625 -29.21 36.60 33.76
CA LYS A 625 -29.06 36.33 35.25
C LYS A 625 -30.35 36.06 36.09
N LEU A 626 -30.34 35.39 37.27
CA LEU A 626 -29.29 34.78 38.13
C LEU A 626 -29.80 33.56 38.99
N ASN A 627 -28.88 32.63 39.31
CA ASN A 627 -28.77 31.63 40.43
C ASN A 627 -29.93 31.30 41.41
N LEU A 628 -30.00 30.01 41.84
CA LEU A 628 -29.68 29.65 43.24
C LEU A 628 -29.18 28.19 43.47
N CYS A 629 -28.40 28.05 44.55
CA CYS A 629 -27.83 26.90 45.29
C CYS A 629 -28.72 25.67 45.54
N MET A 630 -28.26 24.54 46.11
CA MET A 630 -26.94 23.84 46.23
C MET A 630 -27.24 22.48 46.92
N PHE A 631 -26.49 21.41 46.61
CA PHE A 631 -26.11 20.41 47.62
C PHE A 631 -24.82 19.66 47.18
N THR A 632 -23.93 19.40 48.13
CA THR A 632 -22.54 19.00 47.85
C THR A 632 -22.24 17.54 48.19
N ARG A 633 -21.54 16.84 47.29
CA ARG A 633 -20.56 15.80 47.65
C ARG A 633 -19.31 15.90 46.77
N LEU A 634 -18.15 16.01 47.41
CA LEU A 634 -16.87 15.65 46.79
C LEU A 634 -16.70 14.12 46.75
N LEU A 635 -15.66 13.64 46.04
CA LEU A 635 -15.35 12.23 45.74
C LEU A 635 -16.47 11.55 44.91
N TYR A 636 -16.43 11.59 43.58
CA TYR A 636 -15.45 10.83 42.79
C TYR A 636 -15.23 11.49 41.40
N VAL A 637 -14.06 12.08 41.17
CA VAL A 637 -13.61 12.49 39.82
C VAL A 637 -12.65 11.42 39.31
N ALA A 638 -13.20 10.29 38.84
CA ALA A 638 -12.45 9.24 38.18
C ALA A 638 -13.40 8.39 37.32
N LEU A 639 -13.06 8.24 36.03
CA LEU A 639 -13.77 7.42 35.02
C LEU A 639 -15.16 7.98 34.63
N THR A 640 -15.59 7.91 33.38
CA THR A 640 -15.03 7.22 32.21
C THR A 640 -14.52 8.18 31.14
N VAL A 641 -13.20 8.37 31.06
CA VAL A 641 -12.55 8.71 29.79
C VAL A 641 -12.62 7.44 28.93
N GLY A 642 -13.12 7.53 27.69
CA GLY A 642 -13.02 6.40 26.75
C GLY A 642 -11.54 6.07 26.54
N GLN A 643 -11.15 4.78 26.60
CA GLN A 643 -9.74 4.39 26.73
C GLN A 643 -8.87 4.87 25.57
N ILE A 644 -8.24 6.04 25.77
CA ILE A 644 -7.06 6.47 25.04
C ILE A 644 -5.95 5.50 25.41
N ILE A 645 -5.39 4.83 24.40
CA ILE A 645 -4.25 3.94 24.55
C ILE A 645 -2.99 4.82 24.51
N ALA A 646 -2.27 4.86 25.62
CA ALA A 646 -1.06 5.66 25.78
C ALA A 646 0.15 4.72 25.89
N CYS A 647 1.20 4.99 25.12
CA CYS A 647 2.46 4.27 25.27
C CYS A 647 3.11 4.65 26.61
N GLY A 648 3.81 3.70 27.22
CA GLY A 648 4.17 3.78 28.64
C GLY A 648 5.66 3.83 28.88
N TYR A 649 6.40 4.76 28.24
CA TYR A 649 7.84 4.84 28.44
C TYR A 649 8.20 4.93 29.93
N MET A 650 9.07 4.03 30.38
CA MET A 650 9.66 4.08 31.71
C MET A 650 11.16 4.39 31.58
N PRO A 651 11.65 5.52 32.11
CA PRO A 651 13.09 5.72 32.21
C PRO A 651 13.71 4.64 33.10
N PRO A 652 14.87 4.08 32.71
CA PRO A 652 15.57 3.14 33.56
C PRO A 652 16.20 3.93 34.71
N SER A 653 16.20 3.36 35.91
CA SER A 653 16.96 3.93 37.03
C SER A 653 18.47 3.79 36.80
N ASP A 654 19.27 4.64 37.45
CA ASP A 654 20.74 4.62 37.30
C ASP A 654 21.36 3.27 37.69
N ASP A 655 20.74 2.52 38.61
CA ASP A 655 21.12 1.15 39.00
C ASP A 655 20.68 0.07 37.98
N GLU A 656 19.67 0.33 37.13
CA GLU A 656 19.20 -0.58 36.08
C GLU A 656 20.07 -0.51 34.80
N VAL A 657 20.85 0.57 34.58
CA VAL A 657 21.72 0.75 33.41
C VAL A 657 23.19 0.40 33.70
N LYS A 658 23.71 -0.61 32.99
CA LYS A 658 25.06 -1.16 33.21
C LYS A 658 26.01 -0.92 32.04
N VAL A 659 27.22 -0.48 32.32
CA VAL A 659 28.30 -0.52 31.30
C VAL A 659 28.66 -1.99 31.02
N ALA A 660 28.47 -2.46 29.80
CA ALA A 660 28.78 -3.83 29.38
C ALA A 660 30.29 -4.11 29.28
N ILE A 661 30.65 -5.37 29.02
CA ILE A 661 31.99 -5.75 28.57
C ILE A 661 31.89 -6.10 27.08
N THR A 662 32.56 -5.31 26.24
CA THR A 662 32.49 -5.40 24.78
C THR A 662 33.87 -5.49 24.18
N GLU A 663 33.98 -6.14 23.03
CA GLU A 663 35.20 -6.19 22.22
C GLU A 663 34.86 -5.88 20.77
N TYR A 664 35.74 -5.12 20.10
CA TYR A 664 35.63 -4.78 18.68
C TYR A 664 36.65 -5.56 17.84
N PRO A 665 36.32 -5.91 16.57
CA PRO A 665 37.24 -6.62 15.67
C PRO A 665 38.60 -5.92 15.51
N ARG A 666 39.70 -6.65 15.73
CA ARG A 666 41.07 -6.13 15.63
C ARG A 666 41.51 -5.91 14.18
N GLY A 667 41.13 -4.77 13.60
CA GLY A 667 41.52 -4.40 12.25
C GLY A 667 43.03 -4.17 12.05
N PRO A 668 43.58 -4.40 10.84
CA PRO A 668 44.98 -4.09 10.53
C PRO A 668 45.24 -2.58 10.58
N ARG A 669 46.41 -2.18 11.11
CA ARG A 669 46.83 -0.80 11.46
C ARG A 669 46.86 0.25 10.32
N ARG A 670 46.26 0.02 9.14
CA ARG A 670 46.35 0.91 7.95
C ARG A 670 45.05 1.08 7.14
N LYS A 671 43.95 1.49 7.79
CA LYS A 671 42.98 2.50 7.26
C LYS A 671 42.01 2.94 8.37
N ARG A 672 41.26 4.04 8.14
CA ARG A 672 40.76 4.95 9.20
C ARG A 672 39.25 4.89 9.53
N GLU A 673 38.46 4.03 8.90
CA GLU A 673 37.01 3.95 9.18
C GLU A 673 36.62 2.62 9.86
N PRO A 674 35.70 2.64 10.84
CA PRO A 674 35.18 1.43 11.47
C PRO A 674 34.19 0.68 10.56
N LEU A 675 34.05 -0.63 10.78
CA LEU A 675 33.18 -1.50 10.00
C LEU A 675 31.71 -1.30 10.39
N TRP A 676 30.93 -0.68 9.51
CA TRP A 676 29.49 -0.46 9.65
C TRP A 676 28.68 -1.55 8.95
N ASP A 677 27.83 -2.26 9.68
CA ASP A 677 27.05 -3.38 9.16
C ASP A 677 25.72 -3.58 9.94
N TRP A 678 24.75 -4.27 9.34
CA TRP A 678 23.37 -4.45 9.85
C TRP A 678 23.32 -5.02 11.26
N ILE A 679 22.65 -4.38 12.22
CA ILE A 679 22.64 -4.83 13.63
C ILE A 679 22.24 -6.30 13.78
N ARG A 680 22.91 -7.05 14.67
CA ARG A 680 22.45 -8.36 15.17
C ARG A 680 21.80 -8.16 16.53
N ILE A 681 20.56 -8.61 16.69
CA ILE A 681 19.76 -8.53 17.92
C ILE A 681 19.50 -9.97 18.41
N GLU A 682 20.16 -10.36 19.49
CA GLU A 682 19.85 -11.61 20.20
C GLU A 682 18.58 -11.42 21.03
N THR A 683 17.65 -12.39 21.03
CA THR A 683 16.38 -12.30 21.77
C THR A 683 16.36 -13.30 22.94
N GLU A 684 16.13 -12.80 24.15
CA GLU A 684 16.06 -13.61 25.38
C GLU A 684 14.69 -13.46 26.04
N TYR A 685 13.96 -14.57 26.15
CA TYR A 685 12.62 -14.60 26.74
C TYR A 685 12.69 -14.86 28.25
N ASP A 686 12.07 -13.99 29.03
CA ASP A 686 11.88 -14.14 30.47
C ASP A 686 10.94 -15.32 30.78
N PRO A 687 11.11 -16.05 31.92
CA PRO A 687 10.25 -17.17 32.28
C PRO A 687 8.74 -16.90 32.26
N SER A 688 8.28 -15.66 32.39
CA SER A 688 6.88 -15.25 32.18
C SER A 688 6.33 -15.59 30.80
N PHE A 689 7.17 -15.63 29.76
CA PHE A 689 6.81 -16.10 28.42
C PHE A 689 6.28 -17.55 28.42
N ASN A 690 6.83 -18.41 29.29
CA ASN A 690 6.39 -19.81 29.41
C ASN A 690 5.00 -19.96 30.08
N LEU A 691 4.45 -18.89 30.66
CA LEU A 691 3.11 -18.86 31.24
C LEU A 691 2.01 -18.58 30.19
N LEU A 692 2.40 -18.13 28.98
CA LEU A 692 1.47 -18.00 27.86
C LEU A 692 1.02 -19.37 27.34
N SER A 693 -0.16 -19.41 26.72
CA SER A 693 -0.54 -20.56 25.88
C SER A 693 0.27 -20.56 24.57
N GLU A 694 0.51 -21.73 23.98
CA GLU A 694 1.36 -21.86 22.78
C GLU A 694 0.96 -20.89 21.65
N ARG A 695 -0.34 -20.74 21.37
CA ARG A 695 -0.84 -19.77 20.38
C ARG A 695 -0.47 -18.31 20.69
N LYS A 696 -0.32 -17.94 21.97
CA LYS A 696 0.13 -16.60 22.40
C LYS A 696 1.66 -16.49 22.41
N LYS A 697 2.40 -17.59 22.57
CA LYS A 697 3.85 -17.63 22.33
C LYS A 697 4.14 -17.38 20.85
N GLU A 698 3.52 -18.16 19.95
CA GLU A 698 3.62 -18.01 18.49
C GLU A 698 3.37 -16.56 18.06
N VAL A 699 2.26 -15.95 18.49
CA VAL A 699 1.92 -14.56 18.15
C VAL A 699 2.93 -13.55 18.71
N LEU A 700 3.47 -13.78 19.90
CA LEU A 700 4.48 -12.87 20.47
C LEU A 700 5.84 -13.03 19.79
N GLU A 701 6.24 -14.26 19.44
CA GLU A 701 7.45 -14.54 18.67
C GLU A 701 7.39 -13.94 17.27
N ASP A 702 6.24 -14.06 16.57
CA ASP A 702 5.99 -13.41 15.28
C ASP A 702 6.11 -11.88 15.39
N LEU A 703 5.48 -11.27 16.40
CA LEU A 703 5.51 -9.82 16.63
C LEU A 703 6.91 -9.29 16.96
N ILE A 704 7.64 -9.97 17.85
CA ILE A 704 9.01 -9.62 18.21
C ILE A 704 9.95 -9.82 17.01
N THR A 705 9.77 -10.89 16.23
CA THR A 705 10.54 -11.16 15.01
C THR A 705 10.30 -10.08 13.95
N ALA A 706 9.04 -9.73 13.66
CA ALA A 706 8.72 -8.67 12.69
C ALA A 706 9.31 -7.30 13.08
N ALA A 707 9.26 -6.96 14.38
CA ALA A 707 9.88 -5.75 14.89
C ALA A 707 11.42 -5.81 14.84
N ARG A 708 12.04 -6.94 15.22
CA ARG A 708 13.49 -7.14 15.17
C ARG A 708 14.01 -7.05 13.74
N ASP A 709 13.45 -7.84 12.82
CA ASP A 709 13.89 -7.95 11.43
C ASP A 709 13.71 -6.61 10.68
N TYR A 710 12.74 -5.77 11.09
CA TYR A 710 12.68 -4.37 10.66
C TYR A 710 13.96 -3.61 11.04
N PHE A 711 14.38 -3.62 12.32
CA PHE A 711 15.60 -2.90 12.73
C PHE A 711 16.89 -3.53 12.17
N GLU A 712 17.00 -4.85 12.10
CA GLU A 712 18.16 -5.51 11.46
C GLU A 712 18.30 -5.11 9.99
N THR A 713 17.18 -4.90 9.26
CA THR A 713 17.21 -4.42 7.86
C THR A 713 17.13 -2.89 7.70
N THR A 714 17.12 -2.13 8.80
CA THR A 714 17.00 -0.66 8.81
C THR A 714 18.20 0.06 9.43
N VAL A 715 18.85 -0.49 10.46
CA VAL A 715 19.96 0.16 11.16
C VAL A 715 21.26 -0.66 11.12
N LYS A 716 22.37 0.02 10.85
CA LYS A 716 23.73 -0.51 10.87
C LYS A 716 24.49 0.05 12.06
N VAL A 717 25.27 -0.80 12.72
CA VAL A 717 26.12 -0.47 13.87
C VAL A 717 27.59 -0.70 13.54
N GLN A 718 28.48 -0.23 14.42
CA GLN A 718 29.84 -0.74 14.47
C GLN A 718 29.83 -2.12 15.14
N ARG A 719 30.22 -3.17 14.38
CA ARG A 719 30.16 -4.57 14.81
C ARG A 719 30.97 -4.83 16.08
N LEU A 720 30.38 -5.55 17.03
CA LEU A 720 31.08 -6.18 18.14
C LEU A 720 31.61 -7.57 17.71
N SER A 721 32.80 -7.93 18.21
CA SER A 721 33.35 -9.29 18.12
C SER A 721 33.03 -10.14 19.34
N SER A 722 32.79 -9.51 20.51
CA SER A 722 32.15 -10.17 21.65
C SER A 722 31.39 -9.17 22.53
N LEU A 723 30.33 -9.65 23.18
CA LEU A 723 29.48 -8.94 24.13
C LEU A 723 29.25 -9.80 25.37
N GLN A 724 29.38 -9.19 26.54
CA GLN A 724 29.15 -9.82 27.84
C GLN A 724 28.47 -8.82 28.78
N LEU A 725 27.31 -9.20 29.33
CA LEU A 725 26.54 -8.36 30.25
C LEU A 725 27.00 -8.55 31.70
N LYS A 726 26.71 -7.56 32.55
CA LYS A 726 26.99 -7.63 33.99
C LYS A 726 25.76 -8.14 34.77
N PRO A 727 25.95 -8.96 35.82
CA PRO A 727 24.88 -9.32 36.75
C PRO A 727 24.26 -8.08 37.41
N THR A 728 23.04 -8.21 37.92
CA THR A 728 22.52 -7.37 39.00
C THR A 728 22.75 -8.08 40.33
N CYS A 729 23.06 -7.34 41.39
CA CYS A 729 22.91 -7.83 42.76
C CYS A 729 21.54 -7.42 43.28
N SER A 730 20.75 -8.34 43.84
CA SER A 730 19.40 -8.03 44.37
C SER A 730 19.38 -7.07 45.56
N ILE A 731 20.55 -6.77 46.14
CA ILE A 731 20.78 -5.64 47.04
C ILE A 731 21.77 -4.70 46.34
N THR A 732 21.30 -3.51 45.95
CA THR A 732 22.11 -2.51 45.22
C THR A 732 23.25 -1.95 46.08
N GLY A 733 24.28 -1.40 45.40
CA GLY A 733 25.40 -0.71 46.05
C GLY A 733 26.40 -1.55 46.86
N LYS A 734 26.23 -2.88 46.99
CA LYS A 734 27.17 -3.75 47.75
C LYS A 734 27.66 -4.95 46.94
N TRP A 735 28.65 -4.67 46.10
CA TRP A 735 29.47 -5.68 45.41
C TRP A 735 30.94 -5.28 45.36
N PHE A 736 31.81 -6.28 45.21
CA PHE A 736 33.24 -6.07 44.95
C PHE A 736 33.74 -7.04 43.88
N LYS A 737 34.78 -6.62 43.13
CA LYS A 737 35.33 -7.37 42.00
C LYS A 737 36.63 -8.04 42.39
N HIS A 738 36.67 -9.38 42.34
CA HIS A 738 37.89 -10.15 42.61
C HIS A 738 38.18 -11.09 41.44
N ASN A 739 39.37 -10.98 40.83
CA ASN A 739 39.82 -11.76 39.66
C ASN A 739 38.83 -11.85 38.47
N GLY A 740 37.94 -10.86 38.32
CA GLY A 740 36.92 -10.83 37.26
C GLY A 740 35.50 -11.20 37.71
N THR A 741 35.38 -11.94 38.82
CA THR A 741 34.11 -12.31 39.44
C THR A 741 33.49 -11.12 40.20
N HIS A 742 32.18 -10.95 40.09
CA HIS A 742 31.38 -10.03 40.89
C HIS A 742 30.88 -10.77 42.13
N ILE A 743 31.11 -10.21 43.33
CA ILE A 743 30.64 -10.80 44.58
C ILE A 743 29.47 -9.97 45.09
N CYS A 744 28.26 -10.54 45.11
CA CYS A 744 27.02 -9.86 45.53
C CYS A 744 26.69 -10.15 47.00
N LYS A 745 26.29 -9.14 47.79
CA LYS A 745 25.89 -9.32 49.19
C LYS A 745 24.50 -9.94 49.39
N GLY A 746 23.65 -9.89 48.36
CA GLY A 746 22.36 -10.56 48.31
C GLY A 746 22.42 -11.74 47.34
N ASP A 747 21.68 -11.63 46.24
CA ASP A 747 21.58 -12.64 45.18
C ASP A 747 22.21 -12.19 43.86
N CYS A 748 22.48 -13.13 42.95
CA CYS A 748 23.15 -12.91 41.66
C CYS A 748 22.18 -13.09 40.48
N GLU A 749 21.70 -12.00 39.87
CA GLU A 749 20.66 -12.05 38.85
C GLU A 749 21.17 -11.66 37.44
N LYS A 750 20.96 -12.55 36.46
CA LYS A 750 21.00 -12.25 35.04
C LYS A 750 19.72 -11.49 34.65
N ARG A 751 19.70 -10.16 34.80
CA ARG A 751 18.53 -9.34 34.43
C ARG A 751 18.86 -8.06 33.65
N CYS A 752 17.86 -7.62 32.89
CA CYS A 752 17.82 -6.38 32.12
C CYS A 752 16.51 -5.65 32.48
N GLY A 753 16.61 -4.60 33.30
CA GLY A 753 15.44 -4.01 33.95
C GLY A 753 14.62 -5.07 34.71
N GLY A 754 13.32 -5.11 34.44
CA GLY A 754 12.41 -6.10 35.04
C GLY A 754 12.64 -7.55 34.59
N ALA A 755 13.13 -7.76 33.38
CA ALA A 755 13.21 -9.08 32.73
C ALA A 755 14.43 -9.90 33.20
N ILE A 756 14.21 -11.18 33.52
CA ILE A 756 15.20 -12.16 33.97
C ILE A 756 15.57 -13.07 32.80
N ALA A 757 16.86 -13.25 32.54
CA ALA A 757 17.35 -14.15 31.50
C ALA A 757 17.09 -15.63 31.82
N SER A 758 17.09 -16.46 30.78
CA SER A 758 17.06 -17.92 30.92
C SER A 758 18.22 -18.44 31.78
N THR A 759 18.07 -19.63 32.37
CA THR A 759 19.19 -20.32 33.03
C THR A 759 20.31 -20.66 32.05
N GLU A 760 19.97 -20.84 30.77
CA GLU A 760 20.89 -21.15 29.67
C GLU A 760 21.67 -19.94 29.13
N ALA A 761 21.21 -18.70 29.41
CA ALA A 761 21.84 -17.43 29.01
C ALA A 761 23.29 -17.30 29.52
N HIS A 762 24.25 -17.78 28.74
CA HIS A 762 25.62 -18.03 29.19
C HIS A 762 26.54 -16.80 29.11
N PHE A 763 26.05 -15.65 28.67
CA PHE A 763 26.82 -14.45 28.31
C PHE A 763 26.86 -13.35 29.39
N PHE A 764 26.51 -13.69 30.63
CA PHE A 764 26.71 -12.81 31.79
C PHE A 764 28.06 -13.10 32.46
N ALA A 765 28.77 -12.05 32.87
CA ALA A 765 30.03 -12.15 33.61
C ALA A 765 29.84 -12.89 34.95
N HIS A 766 30.87 -13.63 35.40
CA HIS A 766 30.81 -14.42 36.63
C HIS A 766 30.31 -13.62 37.85
N CYS A 767 29.38 -14.25 38.58
CA CYS A 767 28.77 -13.75 39.79
C CYS A 767 28.79 -14.86 40.87
N VAL A 768 29.05 -14.51 42.12
CA VAL A 768 28.84 -15.37 43.30
C VAL A 768 28.25 -14.56 44.45
N CYS A 769 27.44 -15.19 45.30
CA CYS A 769 26.91 -14.55 46.49
C CYS A 769 27.93 -14.62 47.64
N GLU A 770 27.96 -13.61 48.52
CA GLU A 770 29.01 -13.42 49.54
C GLU A 770 29.23 -14.63 50.47
N ASN A 771 28.17 -15.43 50.69
CA ASN A 771 28.19 -16.66 51.50
C ASN A 771 28.10 -17.96 50.65
N ASN A 772 28.32 -17.90 49.33
CA ASN A 772 28.05 -18.96 48.34
C ASN A 772 26.60 -19.50 48.32
N GLN A 773 25.67 -18.88 49.05
CA GLN A 773 24.25 -19.21 49.04
C GLN A 773 23.48 -18.13 48.28
N CYS A 774 23.21 -18.40 47.02
CA CYS A 774 22.33 -17.60 46.16
C CYS A 774 20.88 -18.10 46.28
N ALA A 775 19.90 -17.21 46.14
CA ALA A 775 18.47 -17.53 46.25
C ALA A 775 17.87 -17.96 44.90
N THR A 776 18.35 -17.38 43.79
CA THR A 776 18.01 -17.81 42.44
C THR A 776 18.94 -18.93 41.97
N ALA A 777 18.36 -19.95 41.34
CA ALA A 777 19.08 -21.11 40.81
C ALA A 777 19.75 -20.84 39.45
N GLN A 778 20.25 -19.62 39.20
CA GLN A 778 20.86 -19.26 37.93
C GLN A 778 22.30 -19.80 37.83
N THR A 779 22.48 -20.78 36.94
CA THR A 779 23.75 -21.43 36.58
C THR A 779 24.37 -20.78 35.34
N ASN A 780 25.38 -21.42 34.72
CA ASN A 780 25.95 -21.04 33.42
C ASN A 780 26.37 -19.56 33.32
N TRP A 781 27.43 -19.20 34.03
CA TRP A 781 28.05 -17.87 34.02
C TRP A 781 29.40 -17.88 33.29
N GLY A 782 29.82 -16.73 32.77
CA GLY A 782 31.21 -16.46 32.34
C GLY A 782 31.47 -16.36 30.84
N GLY A 783 30.54 -16.83 29.99
CA GLY A 783 30.64 -16.78 28.53
C GLY A 783 30.35 -15.41 27.92
N ARG A 784 30.29 -15.35 26.59
CA ARG A 784 30.06 -14.13 25.79
C ARG A 784 29.28 -14.45 24.52
N LEU A 785 28.44 -13.53 24.05
CA LEU A 785 27.85 -13.58 22.71
C LEU A 785 28.85 -13.01 21.70
N ASN A 786 29.30 -13.82 20.73
CA ASN A 786 30.18 -13.35 19.65
C ASN A 786 29.40 -12.90 18.40
N ASN A 787 28.09 -13.21 18.37
CA ASN A 787 27.19 -12.93 17.24
C ASN A 787 26.07 -11.94 17.55
N ALA A 788 26.16 -11.16 18.63
CA ALA A 788 25.19 -10.13 18.99
C ALA A 788 25.85 -8.75 19.02
N ASP A 789 25.14 -7.74 18.52
CA ASP A 789 25.49 -6.32 18.71
C ASP A 789 24.54 -5.59 19.67
N PHE A 790 23.38 -6.20 19.95
CA PHE A 790 22.41 -5.84 20.97
C PHE A 790 21.75 -7.11 21.53
N VAL A 791 21.32 -7.10 22.80
CA VAL A 791 20.50 -8.17 23.39
C VAL A 791 19.15 -7.59 23.83
N LEU A 792 18.06 -8.12 23.27
CA LEU A 792 16.69 -7.76 23.58
C LEU A 792 16.07 -8.78 24.54
N PHE A 793 15.72 -8.32 25.74
CA PHE A 793 14.98 -9.13 26.70
C PHE A 793 13.48 -8.91 26.55
N VAL A 794 12.70 -9.99 26.47
CA VAL A 794 11.25 -9.95 26.27
C VAL A 794 10.56 -10.56 27.48
N SER A 795 9.67 -9.81 28.13
CA SER A 795 8.91 -10.28 29.30
C SER A 795 7.41 -9.99 29.20
N VAL A 796 6.61 -10.74 29.97
CA VAL A 796 5.16 -10.64 29.99
C VAL A 796 4.69 -10.47 31.44
N ILE A 797 5.11 -9.37 32.08
CA ILE A 797 4.99 -9.15 33.52
C ILE A 797 4.04 -7.98 33.81
N GLY A 798 2.97 -8.24 34.55
CA GLY A 798 1.94 -7.23 34.89
C GLY A 798 2.34 -6.20 35.95
N GLY A 799 3.44 -6.40 36.68
CA GLY A 799 3.80 -5.65 37.89
C GLY A 799 4.03 -4.13 37.74
N ARG A 800 4.26 -3.63 36.51
CA ARG A 800 4.32 -2.18 36.20
C ARG A 800 3.25 -1.73 35.18
N CYS A 801 2.28 -2.60 34.84
CA CYS A 801 1.28 -2.33 33.80
C CYS A 801 0.07 -1.54 34.32
N GLY A 802 -0.08 -0.30 33.87
CA GLY A 802 -1.29 0.50 34.10
C GLY A 802 -2.42 0.16 33.12
N LYS A 803 -3.67 0.52 33.46
CA LYS A 803 -4.90 0.23 32.69
C LYS A 803 -4.98 0.79 31.25
N GLN A 804 -3.94 1.48 30.78
CA GLN A 804 -3.84 2.10 29.46
C GLN A 804 -2.51 1.78 28.75
N VAL A 805 -1.58 1.09 29.42
CA VAL A 805 -0.24 0.75 28.92
C VAL A 805 -0.30 -0.67 28.34
N ILE A 806 0.04 -0.82 27.07
CA ILE A 806 -0.02 -2.09 26.33
C ILE A 806 1.34 -2.81 26.26
N ALA A 807 2.41 -2.03 26.24
CA ALA A 807 3.80 -2.47 26.40
C ALA A 807 4.62 -1.31 27.01
N TYR A 808 5.85 -1.59 27.44
CA TYR A 808 6.87 -0.57 27.75
C TYR A 808 8.27 -1.13 27.52
N ALA A 809 9.23 -0.28 27.12
CA ALA A 809 10.62 -0.67 26.93
C ALA A 809 11.63 0.38 27.41
N SER A 810 12.86 -0.09 27.62
CA SER A 810 14.01 0.76 27.94
C SER A 810 15.33 0.01 27.77
N HIS A 811 16.43 0.75 27.63
CA HIS A 811 17.77 0.18 27.63
C HIS A 811 18.22 -0.21 29.05
N CYS A 812 19.14 -1.17 29.15
CA CYS A 812 19.70 -1.65 30.43
C CYS A 812 21.22 -1.86 30.37
N ALA A 813 21.85 -1.80 29.18
CA ALA A 813 23.31 -1.81 29.09
C ALA A 813 23.85 -0.98 27.92
N THR A 814 25.00 -0.33 28.13
CA THR A 814 25.70 0.50 27.15
C THR A 814 27.15 0.06 26.93
N ASP A 815 27.69 0.36 25.75
CA ASP A 815 29.08 0.09 25.38
C ASP A 815 30.05 1.11 26.02
N PRO A 816 31.11 0.68 26.73
CA PRO A 816 32.08 1.57 27.39
C PRO A 816 32.87 2.53 26.48
N THR A 817 32.86 2.32 25.16
CA THR A 817 33.72 3.08 24.22
C THR A 817 32.94 4.12 23.42
N THR A 818 31.68 3.83 23.13
CA THR A 818 30.79 4.63 22.26
C THR A 818 29.53 5.11 22.96
N ASN A 819 29.25 4.63 24.17
CA ASN A 819 27.99 4.78 24.93
C ASN A 819 26.74 4.22 24.22
N ARG A 820 26.89 3.51 23.09
CA ARG A 820 25.76 2.91 22.37
C ARG A 820 25.01 1.90 23.26
N PRO A 821 23.67 1.86 23.25
CA PRO A 821 22.90 0.76 23.84
C PRO A 821 23.28 -0.59 23.22
N VAL A 822 23.60 -1.56 24.09
CA VAL A 822 23.95 -2.95 23.72
C VAL A 822 23.09 -3.99 24.43
N ALA A 823 22.24 -3.59 25.37
CA ALA A 823 21.09 -4.40 25.77
C ALA A 823 19.93 -3.51 26.24
N GLY A 824 18.72 -4.02 26.06
CA GLY A 824 17.47 -3.41 26.51
C GLY A 824 16.36 -4.44 26.62
N HIS A 825 15.24 -4.02 27.16
CA HIS A 825 14.08 -4.89 27.39
C HIS A 825 12.80 -4.27 26.85
N VAL A 826 11.87 -5.14 26.43
CA VAL A 826 10.47 -4.81 26.16
C VAL A 826 9.57 -5.72 27.00
N ASN A 827 8.65 -5.13 27.74
CA ASN A 827 7.66 -5.86 28.52
C ASN A 827 6.27 -5.68 27.91
N ILE A 828 5.64 -6.78 27.55
CA ILE A 828 4.27 -6.84 27.07
C ILE A 828 3.32 -6.94 28.27
N CYS A 829 2.27 -6.12 28.31
CA CYS A 829 1.34 -6.13 29.43
C CYS A 829 0.32 -7.29 29.29
N PRO A 830 0.25 -8.24 30.25
CA PRO A 830 -0.56 -9.46 30.13
C PRO A 830 -2.02 -9.16 29.80
N ASP A 831 -2.70 -8.31 30.58
CA ASP A 831 -4.11 -7.98 30.39
C ASP A 831 -4.42 -7.36 29.01
N ALA A 832 -3.46 -6.61 28.43
CA ALA A 832 -3.62 -6.01 27.11
C ALA A 832 -3.46 -7.05 26.00
N PHE A 833 -2.38 -7.84 26.07
CA PHE A 833 -2.09 -8.90 25.10
C PHE A 833 -3.11 -10.03 25.17
N ASP A 834 -3.68 -10.29 26.34
CA ASP A 834 -4.69 -11.33 26.53
C ASP A 834 -6.02 -11.02 25.81
N ASN A 835 -6.31 -9.73 25.60
CA ASN A 835 -7.49 -9.21 24.91
C ASN A 835 -7.22 -8.83 23.43
N MET A 836 -6.02 -9.07 22.91
CA MET A 836 -5.64 -8.82 21.52
C MET A 836 -6.52 -9.60 20.53
N LYS A 837 -7.05 -8.93 19.51
CA LYS A 837 -7.80 -9.55 18.41
C LYS A 837 -6.88 -9.86 17.23
N SER A 838 -7.21 -10.88 16.45
CA SER A 838 -6.39 -11.32 15.30
C SER A 838 -6.33 -10.32 14.14
N ASN A 839 -7.13 -9.24 14.17
CA ASN A 839 -7.09 -8.13 13.23
C ASN A 839 -6.32 -6.89 13.77
N GLU A 840 -5.64 -7.02 14.91
CA GLU A 840 -4.89 -5.93 15.56
C GLU A 840 -3.37 -6.15 15.48
N PHE A 841 -2.92 -7.20 14.78
CA PHE A 841 -1.50 -7.58 14.65
C PHE A 841 -0.61 -6.42 14.17
N SER A 842 -1.00 -5.76 13.07
CA SER A 842 -0.28 -4.59 12.53
C SER A 842 -0.14 -3.42 13.53
N GLN A 843 -1.07 -3.26 14.48
CA GLN A 843 -0.98 -2.25 15.54
C GLN A 843 -0.02 -2.68 16.66
N TRP A 844 -0.02 -3.97 17.02
CA TRP A 844 0.91 -4.53 17.99
C TRP A 844 2.36 -4.54 17.47
N GLU A 845 2.55 -4.82 16.19
CA GLU A 845 3.87 -4.73 15.54
C GLU A 845 4.42 -3.30 15.58
N ALA A 846 3.59 -2.30 15.23
CA ALA A 846 3.96 -0.89 15.31
C ALA A 846 4.25 -0.44 16.76
N THR A 847 3.47 -0.93 17.73
CA THR A 847 3.71 -0.69 19.17
C THR A 847 5.07 -1.23 19.60
N ILE A 848 5.41 -2.47 19.23
CA ILE A 848 6.69 -3.08 19.62
C ILE A 848 7.85 -2.34 18.92
N LYS A 849 7.70 -1.90 17.66
CA LYS A 849 8.70 -1.04 17.00
C LYS A 849 8.91 0.28 17.75
N HIS A 850 7.85 0.96 18.17
CA HIS A 850 7.90 2.17 19.00
C HIS A 850 8.68 1.93 20.30
N GLU A 851 8.34 0.88 21.04
CA GLU A 851 9.01 0.54 22.29
C GLU A 851 10.51 0.21 22.09
N LEU A 852 10.87 -0.55 21.05
CA LEU A 852 12.28 -0.82 20.74
C LEU A 852 13.09 0.46 20.43
N ILE A 853 12.47 1.51 19.89
CA ILE A 853 13.14 2.80 19.62
C ILE A 853 13.54 3.51 20.92
N HIS A 854 12.78 3.37 22.02
CA HIS A 854 13.20 3.83 23.35
C HIS A 854 14.43 3.06 23.89
N ALA A 855 14.54 1.77 23.56
CA ALA A 855 15.68 0.93 23.94
C ALA A 855 16.94 1.17 23.07
N PHE A 856 16.79 1.74 21.86
CA PHE A 856 17.91 2.03 20.95
C PHE A 856 18.39 3.49 20.97
N VAL A 857 17.49 4.49 21.03
CA VAL A 857 17.90 5.89 20.82
C VAL A 857 17.01 6.96 21.46
N PHE A 858 15.69 6.75 21.57
CA PHE A 858 14.74 7.81 21.94
C PHE A 858 14.46 7.80 23.45
N SER A 859 15.42 8.27 24.24
CA SER A 859 15.37 8.27 25.71
C SER A 859 16.14 9.45 26.28
N THR A 860 15.59 10.10 27.30
CA THR A 860 16.21 11.25 28.00
C THR A 860 17.59 10.93 28.59
N SER A 861 17.80 9.70 29.07
CA SER A 861 19.10 9.19 29.53
C SER A 861 20.07 8.91 28.37
N LEU A 862 19.56 8.51 27.18
CA LEU A 862 20.41 8.30 25.99
C LEU A 862 20.83 9.61 25.32
N PHE A 863 19.97 10.63 25.32
CA PHE A 863 20.27 11.94 24.72
C PHE A 863 21.51 12.63 25.31
N GLN A 864 21.80 12.41 26.60
CA GLN A 864 23.02 12.93 27.25
C GLN A 864 24.30 12.23 26.76
N MET A 865 24.17 11.03 26.18
CA MET A 865 25.28 10.23 25.67
C MET A 865 25.59 10.49 24.18
N PHE A 866 24.80 11.33 23.51
CA PHE A 866 24.95 11.64 22.09
C PHE A 866 26.24 12.45 21.78
N PRO A 867 26.78 12.33 20.55
CA PRO A 867 27.85 13.19 20.05
C PRO A 867 27.49 14.68 20.19
N ARG A 868 28.38 15.44 20.85
CA ARG A 868 28.25 16.87 21.13
C ARG A 868 27.21 17.24 22.19
N ALA A 869 26.54 16.28 22.84
CA ALA A 869 25.76 16.58 24.04
C ALA A 869 26.64 17.31 25.08
N LYS A 870 26.02 18.28 25.76
CA LYS A 870 26.61 18.97 26.92
C LYS A 870 25.91 18.50 28.20
N PRO A 871 26.50 18.72 29.39
CA PRO A 871 25.84 18.43 30.66
C PRO A 871 24.41 18.96 30.68
N ALA A 872 23.48 18.10 31.08
CA ALA A 872 22.06 18.42 31.11
C ALA A 872 21.75 19.56 32.11
N VAL A 873 20.79 20.41 31.74
CA VAL A 873 20.29 21.51 32.58
C VAL A 873 18.80 21.30 32.82
N SER A 874 18.39 21.25 34.08
CA SER A 874 16.98 21.12 34.46
C SER A 874 16.30 22.49 34.41
N GLU A 875 15.81 22.86 33.22
CA GLU A 875 15.07 24.10 32.97
C GLU A 875 13.63 23.79 32.53
N GLY A 876 12.73 23.61 33.50
CA GLY A 876 11.30 23.39 33.26
C GLY A 876 10.90 21.91 33.18
N PRO A 877 9.75 21.59 32.54
CA PRO A 877 9.20 20.23 32.50
C PRO A 877 10.00 19.22 31.67
N ILE A 878 10.92 19.68 30.81
CA ILE A 878 11.81 18.82 30.00
C ILE A 878 13.26 19.18 30.32
N THR A 879 14.09 18.17 30.46
CA THR A 879 15.54 18.34 30.65
C THR A 879 16.18 18.87 29.38
N VAL A 880 16.80 20.05 29.45
CA VAL A 880 17.53 20.67 28.32
C VAL A 880 18.90 20.03 28.21
N ILE A 881 19.28 19.61 27.00
CA ILE A 881 20.56 18.94 26.73
C ILE A 881 21.20 19.69 25.55
N PRO A 882 22.02 20.73 25.80
CA PRO A 882 22.43 21.66 24.75
C PRO A 882 23.16 20.97 23.59
N ASN A 883 22.94 21.45 22.36
CA ASN A 883 23.21 20.80 21.07
C ASN A 883 22.34 19.56 20.72
N VAL A 884 21.49 19.05 21.63
CA VAL A 884 20.59 17.90 21.39
C VAL A 884 19.12 18.31 21.53
N ILE A 885 18.71 18.77 22.72
CA ILE A 885 17.39 19.36 23.00
C ILE A 885 17.59 20.77 23.54
N GLU A 886 16.97 21.77 22.88
CA GLU A 886 17.05 23.19 23.25
C GLU A 886 15.64 23.80 23.36
N ARG A 887 15.47 24.75 24.28
CA ARG A 887 14.20 25.44 24.60
C ARG A 887 14.09 26.73 23.78
N PHE A 888 12.94 26.96 23.16
CA PHE A 888 12.64 28.16 22.36
C PHE A 888 11.29 28.76 22.77
N THR A 889 11.29 30.04 23.13
CA THR A 889 10.05 30.77 23.47
C THR A 889 9.41 31.36 22.22
N ARG A 890 8.13 31.06 21.99
CA ARG A 890 7.24 31.73 21.02
C ARG A 890 6.50 32.85 21.76
N ILE A 891 6.66 34.09 21.35
CA ILE A 891 6.04 35.27 22.00
C ILE A 891 4.68 35.66 21.39
N ASP A 892 4.40 35.13 20.20
CA ASP A 892 3.23 35.36 19.37
C ASP A 892 2.21 34.20 19.43
N TRP A 893 2.36 33.29 20.41
CA TRP A 893 1.57 32.06 20.46
C TRP A 893 0.10 32.35 20.76
N GLU A 894 -0.76 32.22 19.77
CA GLU A 894 -2.14 32.67 19.90
C GLU A 894 -3.01 31.71 20.71
N GLY A 895 -3.48 32.18 21.87
CA GLY A 895 -4.49 31.53 22.69
C GLY A 895 -5.85 32.22 22.61
N SER A 896 -6.85 31.67 23.32
CA SER A 896 -8.23 32.16 23.33
C SER A 896 -8.43 33.57 23.92
N ARG A 897 -7.39 34.15 24.52
CA ARG A 897 -7.37 35.53 25.08
C ARG A 897 -6.37 36.45 24.37
N GLY A 898 -5.83 36.04 23.23
CA GLY A 898 -4.76 36.73 22.49
C GLY A 898 -3.41 36.00 22.57
N PRO A 899 -2.34 36.60 22.05
CA PRO A 899 -0.99 36.03 22.08
C PRO A 899 -0.46 35.86 23.51
N ILE A 900 0.26 34.77 23.75
CA ILE A 900 0.95 34.46 25.00
C ILE A 900 2.39 34.03 24.73
N SER A 901 3.23 34.06 25.77
CA SER A 901 4.54 33.41 25.75
C SER A 901 4.36 31.90 25.92
N HIS A 902 4.93 31.09 25.03
CA HIS A 902 4.87 29.63 25.06
C HIS A 902 6.24 29.01 24.75
N ASP A 903 6.73 28.14 25.62
CA ASP A 903 8.02 27.46 25.45
C ASP A 903 7.84 26.13 24.73
N VAL A 904 8.48 25.98 23.57
CA VAL A 904 8.60 24.73 22.82
C VAL A 904 10.00 24.15 22.98
N TYR A 905 10.10 22.82 22.98
CA TYR A 905 11.36 22.10 23.16
C TYR A 905 11.69 21.42 21.84
N MET A 906 12.88 21.70 21.30
CA MET A 906 13.26 21.30 19.94
C MET A 906 14.47 20.38 19.99
N MET A 907 14.37 19.22 19.35
CA MET A 907 15.53 18.41 19.01
C MET A 907 16.30 19.08 17.87
N VAL A 908 17.47 19.63 18.18
CA VAL A 908 18.24 20.54 17.33
C VAL A 908 19.35 19.85 16.52
N THR A 909 19.46 18.52 16.62
CA THR A 909 20.54 17.75 16.00
C THR A 909 20.52 17.85 14.46
N PRO A 910 21.68 17.74 13.78
CA PRO A 910 21.83 18.23 12.40
C PRO A 910 20.93 17.56 11.35
N LYS A 911 20.74 16.24 11.40
CA LYS A 911 19.91 15.49 10.45
C LYS A 911 18.44 15.59 10.82
N VAL A 912 18.07 15.51 12.10
CA VAL A 912 16.69 15.73 12.58
C VAL A 912 16.19 17.11 12.16
N ARG A 913 16.98 18.17 12.41
CA ARG A 913 16.72 19.53 11.92
C ARG A 913 16.56 19.58 10.40
N LYS A 914 17.41 18.89 9.64
CA LYS A 914 17.34 18.85 8.17
C LYS A 914 16.04 18.19 7.68
N GLU A 915 15.69 17.03 8.21
CA GLU A 915 14.50 16.29 7.78
C GLU A 915 13.20 16.98 8.25
N ALA A 916 13.16 17.61 9.42
CA ALA A 916 12.04 18.45 9.85
C ALA A 916 11.84 19.67 8.92
N ARG A 917 12.92 20.39 8.57
CA ARG A 917 12.87 21.49 7.60
C ARG A 917 12.38 21.03 6.22
N ARG A 918 12.83 19.86 5.77
CA ARG A 918 12.40 19.22 4.51
C ARG A 918 10.93 18.80 4.56
N HIS A 919 10.47 18.25 5.69
CA HIS A 919 9.10 17.77 5.88
C HIS A 919 8.08 18.92 5.82
N PHE A 920 8.27 19.97 6.62
CA PHE A 920 7.35 21.11 6.64
C PHE A 920 7.56 22.10 5.48
N ASN A 921 8.60 21.95 4.66
CA ASN A 921 9.07 22.99 3.73
C ASN A 921 9.31 24.35 4.43
N CYS A 922 9.96 24.32 5.60
CA CYS A 922 10.29 25.50 6.40
C CYS A 922 11.80 25.57 6.66
N SER A 923 12.53 26.38 5.88
CA SER A 923 13.99 26.51 5.98
C SER A 923 14.48 27.12 7.30
N THR A 924 13.62 27.85 8.01
CA THR A 924 13.91 28.59 9.26
C THR A 924 13.43 27.87 10.53
N LEU A 925 13.10 26.59 10.46
CA LEU A 925 12.73 25.78 11.64
C LEU A 925 13.98 25.42 12.47
N GLU A 926 13.88 25.46 13.79
CA GLU A 926 15.03 25.28 14.69
C GLU A 926 15.44 23.82 14.89
N GLY A 927 14.54 22.86 14.67
CA GLY A 927 14.72 21.44 14.96
C GLY A 927 13.42 20.67 14.68
N ALA A 928 13.20 19.58 15.42
CA ALA A 928 11.90 18.92 15.51
C ALA A 928 11.33 19.09 16.93
N GLU A 929 10.05 19.41 17.04
CA GLU A 929 9.40 19.67 18.33
C GLU A 929 9.16 18.37 19.13
N ILE A 930 9.47 18.43 20.43
CA ILE A 930 9.39 17.34 21.41
C ILE A 930 8.16 17.55 22.29
N GLU A 931 7.41 16.49 22.48
CA GLU A 931 6.18 16.43 23.28
C GLU A 931 6.41 16.97 24.70
N ASN A 932 5.55 17.89 25.15
CA ASN A 932 5.68 18.57 26.46
C ASN A 932 4.55 18.26 27.46
N GLN A 933 3.65 17.34 27.12
CA GLN A 933 2.50 16.94 27.94
C GLN A 933 2.52 15.43 28.28
N GLY A 934 1.44 14.92 28.89
CA GLY A 934 1.30 13.51 29.30
C GLY A 934 2.08 13.07 30.56
N GLY A 935 3.13 13.80 30.95
CA GLY A 935 3.93 13.51 32.16
C GLY A 935 5.21 12.74 31.87
N SER A 936 5.87 12.19 32.89
CA SER A 936 7.26 11.69 32.79
C SER A 936 7.47 10.44 31.92
N GLY A 937 6.40 9.76 31.50
CA GLY A 937 6.44 8.67 30.51
C GLY A 937 6.03 9.11 29.10
N THR A 938 5.91 10.42 28.85
CA THR A 938 5.43 10.98 27.58
C THR A 938 6.24 12.22 27.19
N ALA A 939 6.30 13.21 28.07
CA ALA A 939 7.04 14.45 27.86
C ALA A 939 8.55 14.21 27.76
N GLY A 940 9.20 14.84 26.80
CA GLY A 940 10.65 14.74 26.60
C GLY A 940 11.13 13.44 25.92
N THR A 941 10.26 12.46 25.69
CA THR A 941 10.61 11.16 25.07
C THR A 941 9.81 10.81 23.83
N HIS A 942 9.04 11.77 23.30
CA HIS A 942 8.24 11.61 22.08
C HIS A 942 8.33 12.86 21.20
N TRP A 943 7.98 12.73 19.91
CA TRP A 943 7.70 13.86 19.04
C TRP A 943 6.37 14.53 19.43
N GLU A 944 6.32 15.86 19.35
CA GLU A 944 5.13 16.66 19.64
C GLU A 944 3.96 16.28 18.73
N LYS A 945 2.88 15.75 19.32
CA LYS A 945 1.79 15.15 18.55
C LYS A 945 1.02 16.17 17.71
N ARG A 946 0.98 17.46 18.08
CA ARG A 946 0.36 18.55 17.28
C ARG A 946 0.94 18.67 15.88
N VAL A 947 2.25 18.48 15.71
CA VAL A 947 2.96 18.68 14.42
C VAL A 947 3.46 17.40 13.78
N PHE A 948 3.44 16.27 14.50
CA PHE A 948 3.87 14.96 14.03
C PHE A 948 2.86 13.85 14.36
N GLU A 949 1.55 14.12 14.22
CA GLU A 949 0.46 13.28 14.75
C GLU A 949 0.62 11.78 14.46
N ASN A 950 0.94 11.45 13.20
CA ASN A 950 0.99 10.07 12.71
C ASN A 950 2.40 9.44 12.75
N GLU A 951 3.40 10.12 13.33
CA GLU A 951 4.76 9.57 13.50
C GLU A 951 4.76 8.45 14.55
N ALA A 952 5.54 7.40 14.29
CA ALA A 952 5.65 6.24 15.17
C ALA A 952 6.03 6.60 16.61
N MET A 953 6.85 7.63 16.82
CA MET A 953 7.27 8.11 18.15
C MET A 953 6.46 9.30 18.69
N SER A 954 5.18 9.43 18.31
CA SER A 954 4.24 10.29 19.02
C SER A 954 3.69 9.58 20.28
N GLY A 955 3.40 10.33 21.35
CA GLY A 955 3.09 9.78 22.67
C GLY A 955 1.74 9.08 22.86
N ILE A 956 0.89 9.06 21.82
CA ILE A 956 -0.45 8.43 21.86
C ILE A 956 -0.69 7.67 20.55
N ALA A 957 -1.08 6.41 20.70
CA ALA A 957 -1.37 5.44 19.64
C ALA A 957 -2.38 5.97 18.61
N THR A 958 -2.13 5.71 17.33
CA THR A 958 -2.97 6.14 16.19
C THR A 958 -3.50 4.96 15.38
N GLN A 959 -4.26 5.28 14.32
CA GLN A 959 -4.71 4.30 13.33
C GLN A 959 -3.69 4.07 12.20
N VAL A 960 -2.66 4.91 12.08
CA VAL A 960 -1.60 4.85 11.04
C VAL A 960 -0.30 5.36 11.63
N TYR A 961 0.66 4.46 11.83
CA TYR A 961 2.02 4.80 12.25
C TYR A 961 2.88 5.04 11.01
N ALA A 962 3.81 5.99 11.11
CA ALA A 962 4.90 6.16 10.16
C ALA A 962 6.21 6.33 10.92
N LEU A 963 7.03 5.28 10.94
CA LEU A 963 8.42 5.34 11.39
C LEU A 963 9.22 6.10 10.33
N SER A 964 9.25 7.42 10.50
CA SER A 964 9.57 8.32 9.40
C SER A 964 11.06 8.59 9.27
N ARG A 965 11.42 9.31 8.21
CA ARG A 965 12.78 9.84 8.00
C ARG A 965 13.24 10.75 9.14
N LEU A 966 12.33 11.27 9.97
CA LEU A 966 12.66 12.05 11.16
C LEU A 966 13.27 11.18 12.27
N THR A 967 12.59 10.09 12.64
CA THR A 967 13.08 9.14 13.63
C THR A 967 14.35 8.43 13.14
N LEU A 968 14.45 8.06 11.87
CA LEU A 968 15.71 7.52 11.33
C LEU A 968 16.86 8.54 11.29
N ALA A 969 16.58 9.83 11.15
CA ALA A 969 17.60 10.87 11.30
C ALA A 969 18.13 11.00 12.75
N LEU A 970 17.28 10.73 13.74
CA LEU A 970 17.69 10.65 15.16
C LEU A 970 18.61 9.45 15.43
N PHE A 971 18.30 8.27 14.88
CA PHE A 971 19.22 7.11 14.90
C PHE A 971 20.62 7.49 14.37
N GLU A 972 20.72 8.24 13.28
CA GLU A 972 22.03 8.67 12.76
C GLU A 972 22.69 9.81 13.55
N ASP A 973 21.93 10.78 14.05
CA ASP A 973 22.49 11.92 14.82
C ASP A 973 23.04 11.47 16.18
N SER A 974 22.55 10.35 16.74
CA SER A 974 23.16 9.67 17.89
C SER A 974 24.59 9.18 17.64
N GLY A 975 25.05 9.13 16.38
CA GLY A 975 26.37 8.63 15.98
C GLY A 975 26.61 7.12 16.20
N TRP A 976 25.65 6.42 16.81
CA TRP A 976 25.69 4.98 17.08
C TRP A 976 25.27 4.12 15.89
N TYR A 977 24.44 4.68 15.01
CA TYR A 977 23.83 3.99 13.90
C TYR A 977 24.06 4.70 12.55
N ARG A 978 24.01 3.95 11.46
CA ARG A 978 23.69 4.45 10.11
C ARG A 978 22.38 3.83 9.68
N VAL A 979 21.50 4.56 9.00
CA VAL A 979 20.15 4.08 8.66
C VAL A 979 19.95 3.86 7.17
N ASN A 980 19.06 2.93 6.85
CA ASN A 980 18.46 2.78 5.54
C ASN A 980 17.20 3.65 5.45
N TYR A 981 17.30 4.83 4.82
CA TYR A 981 16.15 5.73 4.65
C TYR A 981 15.08 5.20 3.68
N ASP A 982 15.34 4.12 2.95
CA ASP A 982 14.37 3.49 2.05
C ASP A 982 13.40 2.58 2.82
N LYS A 983 13.70 2.31 4.11
CA LYS A 983 12.81 1.69 5.10
C LYS A 983 11.94 2.71 5.85
N ALA A 984 12.07 4.00 5.54
CA ALA A 984 11.34 5.06 6.21
C ALA A 984 9.91 5.20 5.66
N GLU A 985 8.94 5.21 6.55
CA GLU A 985 7.52 5.29 6.20
C GLU A 985 7.09 6.74 5.92
N SER A 986 6.06 6.91 5.09
CA SER A 986 5.61 8.22 4.61
C SER A 986 4.71 8.93 5.63
N MET A 987 5.30 9.80 6.45
CA MET A 987 4.54 10.77 7.24
C MET A 987 3.94 11.84 6.32
N LEU A 988 2.62 12.06 6.42
CA LEU A 988 1.89 13.05 5.63
C LEU A 988 1.41 14.25 6.47
N TRP A 989 1.20 14.08 7.77
CA TRP A 989 0.74 15.15 8.66
C TRP A 989 1.68 16.37 8.61
N GLY A 990 1.15 17.55 8.28
CA GLY A 990 1.92 18.80 8.17
C GLY A 990 2.89 18.91 6.98
N LYS A 991 2.95 17.90 6.09
CA LYS A 991 3.93 17.86 4.99
C LYS A 991 3.74 19.05 4.04
N ASN A 992 4.81 19.82 3.83
CA ASN A 992 4.87 21.07 3.06
C ASN A 992 4.01 22.24 3.60
N PHE A 993 3.46 22.19 4.82
CA PHE A 993 2.53 23.22 5.34
C PHE A 993 3.21 24.52 5.83
N GLY A 994 4.53 24.64 5.64
CA GLY A 994 5.30 25.86 5.86
C GLY A 994 5.56 26.17 7.34
N CYS A 995 6.21 27.31 7.56
CA CYS A 995 6.63 27.71 8.90
C CYS A 995 5.48 28.07 9.83
N ASN A 996 4.33 28.53 9.31
CA ASN A 996 3.19 28.93 10.15
C ASN A 996 2.61 27.70 10.89
N PHE A 997 2.45 26.56 10.20
CA PHE A 997 2.04 25.30 10.83
C PHE A 997 3.04 24.82 11.88
N ALA A 998 4.33 24.83 11.52
CA ALA A 998 5.39 24.24 12.35
C ALA A 998 5.78 25.11 13.57
N LYS A 999 5.53 26.43 13.57
CA LYS A 999 6.06 27.36 14.57
C LYS A 999 5.01 28.11 15.40
N GLN A 1000 3.74 28.12 14.98
CA GLN A 1000 2.65 28.85 15.65
C GLN A 1000 1.58 27.90 16.18
N SER A 1001 0.59 28.43 16.90
CA SER A 1001 -0.48 27.62 17.48
C SER A 1001 -1.45 27.10 16.41
N CYS A 1002 -2.16 26.01 16.72
CA CYS A 1002 -3.23 25.50 15.85
C CYS A 1002 -4.34 26.55 15.63
N LEU A 1003 -4.58 27.45 16.58
CA LEU A 1003 -5.53 28.56 16.43
C LEU A 1003 -5.09 29.54 15.35
N THR A 1004 -3.80 29.90 15.31
CA THR A 1004 -3.24 30.77 14.25
C THR A 1004 -3.31 30.10 12.88
N TRP A 1005 -3.06 28.78 12.80
CA TRP A 1005 -3.25 28.02 11.57
C TRP A 1005 -4.70 28.04 11.08
N MET A 1006 -5.67 27.76 11.97
CA MET A 1006 -7.09 27.74 11.63
C MET A 1006 -7.61 29.13 11.22
N LYS A 1007 -7.14 30.20 11.87
CA LYS A 1007 -7.45 31.59 11.46
C LYS A 1007 -6.81 31.99 10.14
N SER A 1008 -5.64 31.45 9.81
CA SER A 1008 -4.96 31.68 8.53
C SER A 1008 -5.60 30.90 7.38
N ASN A 1009 -6.24 29.76 7.66
CA ASN A 1009 -6.85 28.86 6.69
C ASN A 1009 -8.36 28.64 6.94
N PRO A 1010 -9.20 29.70 7.04
CA PRO A 1010 -10.57 29.59 7.54
C PRO A 1010 -11.53 28.81 6.61
N ALA A 1011 -11.15 28.63 5.34
CA ALA A 1011 -11.91 27.82 4.36
C ALA A 1011 -11.51 26.33 4.35
N ASN A 1012 -10.36 25.98 4.93
CA ASN A 1012 -9.87 24.61 5.05
C ASN A 1012 -8.86 24.52 6.22
N PRO A 1013 -9.33 24.35 7.47
CA PRO A 1013 -8.46 24.34 8.65
C PRO A 1013 -7.56 23.09 8.76
N TYR A 1014 -7.63 22.15 7.81
CA TYR A 1014 -6.87 20.90 7.78
C TYR A 1014 -5.38 21.14 8.13
N PRO A 1015 -4.80 20.39 9.07
CA PRO A 1015 -5.30 19.12 9.60
C PRO A 1015 -6.16 19.26 10.89
N PHE A 1016 -6.49 20.50 11.30
CA PHE A 1016 -7.34 20.77 12.45
C PHE A 1016 -8.79 21.04 12.03
N CYS A 1017 -9.73 21.05 12.98
CA CYS A 1017 -11.15 21.28 12.74
C CYS A 1017 -11.70 22.46 13.58
N THR A 1018 -12.64 23.20 13.00
CA THR A 1018 -13.33 24.35 13.63
C THR A 1018 -14.85 24.17 13.71
N ILE A 1019 -15.38 23.12 13.10
CA ILE A 1019 -16.81 22.77 13.12
C ILE A 1019 -16.95 21.54 14.02
N TYR A 1020 -17.89 21.63 14.95
CA TYR A 1020 -18.34 20.51 15.78
C TYR A 1020 -19.71 20.09 15.23
N GLU A 1021 -19.79 18.88 14.68
CA GLU A 1021 -21.04 18.26 14.28
C GLU A 1021 -21.50 17.31 15.39
N ASP A 1022 -22.69 17.54 15.96
CA ASP A 1022 -23.34 16.55 16.84
C ASP A 1022 -23.74 15.32 16.01
N ALA A 1023 -23.32 14.14 16.47
CA ALA A 1023 -23.44 12.85 15.77
C ALA A 1023 -24.31 11.83 16.55
#